data_AF-A0A367II95-F1
#
_entry.id   AF-A0A367II95-F1
#
_cell.length_a   1.000
_cell.length_b   1.000
_cell.length_c   1.000
_cell.angle_alpha   90.00
_cell.angle_beta   90.00
_cell.angle_gamma   90.00
#
_symmetry.space_group_name_H-M   'P 1'
#
loop_
_entity.id
_entity.type
_entity.pdbx_description
1 polymer ?
#
loop_
_entity_poly.entity_id
_entity_poly.type
_entity_poly.pdbx_seq_one_letter_code
_entity_poly.pdbx_strand_id
1 'polypeptide(L)'
;MLLPLASSNLQPIQGGKGGLDADGVWVESVESELHANWWSHWSRDKNDNSLDDRLEWLLEQPQQTQQDWWKRAELGSARIFVDYDHHPSDADVEELERLGVEVTFRPKYLDTVSATAPFETILSPDGIRSLPGVVMVEDLGLAEPHMNEAVPNMGVDQVWNDFGFDGTGSVVAVLDTGVRGDHEGLNDMDDEPFTTGCEQPDPDPLNPNPIFVDCDPKIIAFYDAVLMDAEQDPSTSYDSGTHGSHVAGIAVGTGGGQSDPTTGQKYVGAAPGAFLINILACCDGDIEDVIQGAQWAIENKDKYGIDIVTSSLGEQQLEVHFDNNGDSAWSRQMDAVVEAGIITTLSAGNEFGGATFAGCNTIDSPGDAQLPVTVASLDKDLGLAIYSSRGYTSDGRVKPDVATIGSNIMAPDAASSDGYTSKSGTSMATPLMAGIAALMVEANPDITPAEFKDIISAHSIERDLQLLDDPGFNDCSILETRPDNEFGYGQADPLAFVEAAGSIDRSLNVSMNLETLQEIGNQSYVSGTASGVAPGMGIVEVRVGGGEWQGAADLKGDWSQWRVKLDSHAESGNSTIYARLVVSEDSISPVDARRVILVDGEASDAMSGDMMQFGLSVFLFPFLCAVALISFIALRERWDRKINFSEYKPSTSGIIDGLRIANPMLYPDYAKSAIGAWKDGESLSENQFRRYVSLSILYTAQGLPQGFTYVAFPAFLAVNDVSPVDIAALWAAIALPWTFKFVWGPMVDGIQAPSYGRRRPWILFAQTGMVVTLGALLFVSNLAESIQLVTLLLFVHNLFSSLQDVGVDALAVDVLQPDEVAKANGFMFAAKRAGYILGGAILGIMATKFGIKSAVIIQLPLLILIMALPLFLRERPGDKLFPWSNSRRSSLWSANEHDSDEAEDDESSELELPWPENEEDDQYRAAHWTAKNLISQRITLSAATLWISLTLILLGMVVYIGGVLIEADWRNRPILFMDIVDFSVVAISLVLFMQ
;
A
#
# COMPACT_ATOMS: atom_id res chain seq x y z
N MET A 1 77.39 -64.45 -0.24
CA MET A 1 76.29 -64.65 0.72
C MET A 1 75.96 -63.28 1.27
N LEU A 2 74.73 -62.87 0.99
CA LEU A 2 73.95 -61.68 1.37
C LEU A 2 74.47 -60.68 2.43
N LEU A 3 74.31 -59.39 2.05
CA LEU A 3 73.91 -58.19 2.83
C LEU A 3 74.98 -57.26 3.46
N PRO A 4 75.02 -55.99 2.99
CA PRO A 4 75.31 -54.76 3.76
C PRO A 4 73.98 -53.97 4.00
N LEU A 5 73.77 -53.14 5.04
CA LEU A 5 74.17 -51.74 5.28
C LEU A 5 73.50 -51.32 6.62
N ALA A 6 74.16 -50.64 7.57
CA ALA A 6 74.13 -49.17 7.84
C ALA A 6 72.71 -48.56 7.80
N SER A 7 72.22 -47.74 8.73
CA SER A 7 72.83 -46.89 9.77
C SER A 7 71.77 -46.56 10.84
N SER A 8 72.24 -46.23 12.04
CA SER A 8 71.47 -45.63 13.13
C SER A 8 70.70 -44.38 12.71
N ASN A 9 69.38 -44.38 12.95
CA ASN A 9 68.57 -43.18 13.13
C ASN A 9 67.99 -43.21 14.55
N LEU A 10 68.24 -42.14 15.31
CA LEU A 10 67.41 -41.74 16.44
C LEU A 10 66.03 -41.40 15.87
N GLN A 11 64.97 -42.00 16.42
CA GLN A 11 63.64 -41.38 16.39
C GLN A 11 63.10 -41.36 17.82
N PRO A 12 62.50 -40.24 18.24
CA PRO A 12 62.10 -40.03 19.62
C PRO A 12 60.92 -40.96 19.94
N ILE A 13 60.92 -41.53 21.14
CA ILE A 13 59.65 -41.86 21.79
C ILE A 13 59.03 -40.49 22.13
N GLN A 14 58.15 -39.99 21.27
CA GLN A 14 57.25 -38.88 21.58
C GLN A 14 55.85 -39.48 21.72
N GLY A 15 55.24 -39.26 22.89
CA GLY A 15 53.96 -39.86 23.26
C GLY A 15 52.79 -39.26 22.49
N GLY A 16 52.52 -39.77 21.28
CA GLY A 16 51.26 -39.56 20.58
C GLY A 16 50.14 -40.37 21.26
N LYS A 17 48.96 -39.76 21.40
CA LYS A 17 47.75 -40.41 21.92
C LYS A 17 47.16 -41.32 20.84
N GLY A 18 46.51 -42.40 21.25
CA GLY A 18 46.05 -43.45 20.36
C GLY A 18 45.89 -44.77 21.11
N GLY A 19 45.51 -45.79 20.37
CA GLY A 19 45.00 -47.05 20.88
C GLY A 19 45.19 -48.14 19.84
N LEU A 20 44.86 -49.37 20.22
CA LEU A 20 44.88 -50.49 19.28
C LEU A 20 43.50 -50.64 18.67
N ASP A 21 43.45 -50.66 17.35
CA ASP A 21 42.24 -51.02 16.60
C ASP A 21 41.88 -52.50 16.78
N ALA A 22 40.74 -52.91 16.21
CA ALA A 22 40.23 -54.27 16.26
C ALA A 22 41.19 -55.35 15.71
N ASP A 23 42.12 -55.00 14.82
CA ASP A 23 43.15 -55.91 14.29
C ASP A 23 44.45 -55.90 15.13
N GLY A 24 44.50 -55.07 16.18
CA GLY A 24 45.66 -54.92 17.07
C GLY A 24 46.75 -54.05 16.47
N VAL A 25 46.42 -53.16 15.53
CA VAL A 25 47.30 -52.15 14.95
C VAL A 25 47.14 -50.85 15.73
N TRP A 26 48.28 -50.21 16.03
CA TRP A 26 48.26 -48.92 16.72
C TRP A 26 47.78 -47.83 15.77
N VAL A 27 46.72 -47.12 16.16
CA VAL A 27 46.15 -45.98 15.45
C VAL A 27 46.26 -44.75 16.33
N GLU A 28 46.65 -43.62 15.73
CA GLU A 28 46.78 -42.36 16.44
C GLU A 28 45.39 -41.72 16.63
N SER A 29 45.18 -41.12 17.80
CA SER A 29 44.05 -40.25 18.10
C SER A 29 44.14 -39.00 17.24
N VAL A 30 43.04 -38.60 16.59
CA VAL A 30 42.96 -37.30 15.89
C VAL A 30 42.47 -36.18 16.79
N GLU A 31 42.07 -36.50 18.02
CA GLU A 31 41.56 -35.55 19.00
C GLU A 31 42.67 -34.77 19.72
N SER A 32 42.33 -33.54 20.10
CA SER A 32 43.24 -32.62 20.80
C SER A 32 43.78 -33.25 22.09
N GLU A 33 45.05 -32.97 22.41
CA GLU A 33 45.69 -33.46 23.63
C GLU A 33 44.96 -33.05 24.93
N LEU A 34 44.04 -32.13 24.84
CA LEU A 34 43.46 -31.44 25.98
C LEU A 34 42.12 -32.06 26.42
N HIS A 35 41.53 -32.90 25.56
CA HIS A 35 40.37 -33.74 25.88
C HIS A 35 40.77 -35.21 26.14
N ALA A 36 42.05 -35.49 26.42
CA ALA A 36 42.50 -36.86 26.58
C ALA A 36 41.90 -37.55 27.81
N ASN A 37 41.33 -38.74 27.61
CA ASN A 37 40.61 -39.51 28.63
C ASN A 37 39.38 -38.79 29.22
N TRP A 38 38.73 -37.91 28.45
CA TRP A 38 37.53 -37.18 28.89
C TRP A 38 36.44 -38.12 29.42
N TRP A 39 36.32 -39.31 28.82
CA TRP A 39 35.37 -40.36 29.19
C TRP A 39 35.50 -40.81 30.65
N SER A 40 36.68 -40.72 31.26
CA SER A 40 36.91 -41.08 32.68
C SER A 40 36.30 -40.10 33.69
N HIS A 41 35.86 -38.93 33.21
CA HIS A 41 35.23 -37.88 34.01
C HIS A 41 33.91 -37.44 33.38
N TRP A 42 33.33 -38.24 32.48
CA TRP A 42 32.12 -37.90 31.77
C TRP A 42 30.95 -37.76 32.73
N SER A 43 30.37 -36.56 32.79
CA SER A 43 29.33 -36.23 33.76
C SER A 43 28.03 -37.03 33.60
N ARG A 44 27.87 -37.68 32.44
CA ARG A 44 26.70 -38.50 32.06
C ARG A 44 26.96 -40.00 32.11
N ASP A 45 28.13 -40.43 32.57
CA ASP A 45 28.39 -41.81 32.98
C ASP A 45 28.64 -41.83 34.50
N LYS A 46 27.58 -41.68 35.30
CA LYS A 46 27.72 -41.58 36.77
C LYS A 46 28.03 -42.92 37.41
N ASN A 47 27.77 -44.02 36.72
CA ASN A 47 27.98 -45.37 37.20
C ASN A 47 29.26 -46.03 36.65
N ASP A 48 30.03 -45.31 35.81
CA ASP A 48 31.34 -45.67 35.25
C ASP A 48 31.26 -46.98 34.44
N ASN A 49 30.22 -47.11 33.61
CA ASN A 49 29.93 -48.30 32.81
C ASN A 49 30.17 -48.12 31.29
N SER A 50 30.80 -47.01 30.89
CA SER A 50 31.10 -46.65 29.50
C SER A 50 29.85 -46.55 28.60
N LEU A 51 28.70 -46.25 29.20
CA LEU A 51 27.43 -45.98 28.52
C LEU A 51 26.86 -44.68 29.10
N ASP A 52 26.40 -43.78 28.23
CA ASP A 52 25.67 -42.59 28.69
C ASP A 52 24.39 -43.03 29.45
N ASP A 53 24.25 -42.62 30.72
CA ASP A 53 23.10 -42.90 31.59
C ASP A 53 21.77 -42.45 30.93
N ARG A 54 21.80 -41.43 30.08
CA ARG A 54 20.65 -40.96 29.30
C ARG A 54 20.30 -41.93 28.17
N LEU A 55 21.30 -42.46 27.46
CA LEU A 55 21.09 -43.51 26.46
C LEU A 55 20.46 -44.74 27.11
N GLU A 56 20.96 -45.14 28.28
CA GLU A 56 20.40 -46.24 29.06
C GLU A 56 18.91 -46.00 29.40
N TRP A 57 18.57 -44.79 29.87
CA TRP A 57 17.17 -44.42 30.14
C TRP A 57 16.28 -44.41 28.88
N LEU A 58 16.79 -43.94 27.74
CA LEU A 58 16.05 -43.87 26.46
C LEU A 58 15.68 -45.26 25.92
N LEU A 59 16.60 -46.22 26.07
CA LEU A 59 16.39 -47.61 25.68
C LEU A 59 15.29 -48.31 26.50
N GLU A 60 14.94 -47.79 27.67
CA GLU A 60 13.85 -48.29 28.52
C GLU A 60 12.48 -47.62 28.25
N GLN A 61 12.43 -46.57 27.42
CA GLN A 61 11.19 -45.84 27.15
C GLN A 61 10.17 -46.61 26.29
N PRO A 62 8.89 -46.23 26.28
CA PRO A 62 7.91 -46.82 25.38
C PRO A 62 8.34 -46.71 23.91
N GLN A 63 7.97 -47.71 23.10
CA GLN A 63 8.31 -47.80 21.68
C GLN A 63 8.00 -46.53 20.88
N GLN A 64 6.93 -45.80 21.23
CA GLN A 64 6.59 -44.52 20.62
C GLN A 64 7.70 -43.48 20.85
N THR A 65 8.11 -43.29 22.11
CA THR A 65 9.19 -42.37 22.51
C THR A 65 10.52 -42.73 21.84
N GLN A 66 10.84 -44.02 21.71
CA GLN A 66 12.05 -44.48 21.05
C GLN A 66 12.06 -44.17 19.54
N GLN A 67 10.91 -44.32 18.87
CA GLN A 67 10.75 -44.01 17.45
C GLN A 67 10.70 -42.50 17.19
N ASP A 68 10.13 -41.73 18.11
CA ASP A 68 10.17 -40.27 18.08
C ASP A 68 11.60 -39.75 18.28
N TRP A 69 12.40 -40.47 19.09
CA TRP A 69 13.79 -40.12 19.39
C TRP A 69 14.76 -40.49 18.28
N TRP A 70 14.76 -41.74 17.82
CA TRP A 70 15.60 -42.20 16.72
C TRP A 70 14.78 -42.37 15.44
N LYS A 71 14.23 -41.27 14.91
CA LYS A 71 13.30 -41.23 13.75
C LYS A 71 13.79 -41.98 12.49
N ARG A 72 15.11 -42.12 12.31
CA ARG A 72 15.74 -42.81 11.18
C ARG A 72 16.27 -44.22 11.52
N ALA A 73 16.11 -44.70 12.75
CA ALA A 73 16.52 -46.04 13.15
C ALA A 73 15.38 -47.05 12.97
N GLU A 74 15.74 -48.26 12.56
CA GLU A 74 14.80 -49.37 12.52
C GLU A 74 14.27 -49.71 13.92
N LEU A 75 13.08 -50.33 13.97
CA LEU A 75 12.45 -50.76 15.21
C LEU A 75 13.37 -51.67 16.04
N GLY A 76 13.66 -51.26 17.27
CA GLY A 76 14.57 -51.97 18.17
C GLY A 76 16.06 -51.61 17.98
N SER A 77 16.35 -50.54 17.24
CA SER A 77 17.69 -49.97 17.08
C SER A 77 17.72 -48.50 17.50
N ALA A 78 18.87 -48.04 17.98
CA ALA A 78 19.15 -46.65 18.36
C ALA A 78 20.22 -46.07 17.42
N ARG A 79 20.22 -44.75 17.26
CA ARG A 79 21.37 -44.04 16.68
C ARG A 79 22.27 -43.57 17.81
N ILE A 80 23.55 -43.85 17.70
CA ILE A 80 24.53 -43.66 18.76
C ILE A 80 25.82 -43.06 18.21
N PHE A 81 26.61 -42.48 19.09
CA PHE A 81 28.05 -42.33 18.88
C PHE A 81 28.77 -43.47 19.59
N VAL A 82 29.80 -44.00 18.94
CA VAL A 82 30.73 -44.95 19.53
C VAL A 82 32.09 -44.28 19.52
N ASP A 83 32.54 -43.90 20.70
CA ASP A 83 33.77 -43.16 20.91
C ASP A 83 34.90 -44.15 21.21
N TYR A 84 36.08 -43.85 20.68
CA TYR A 84 37.27 -44.66 20.74
C TYR A 84 38.42 -43.89 21.42
N ASP A 85 39.39 -44.61 21.99
CA ASP A 85 40.66 -44.03 22.48
C ASP A 85 41.65 -43.70 21.35
N HIS A 86 41.24 -43.92 20.11
CA HIS A 86 42.00 -43.73 18.87
C HIS A 86 41.07 -43.42 17.71
N HIS A 87 41.62 -42.89 16.61
CA HIS A 87 40.79 -42.61 15.45
C HIS A 87 40.26 -43.90 14.81
N PRO A 88 38.94 -44.10 14.68
CA PRO A 88 38.37 -45.36 14.23
C PRO A 88 38.90 -45.79 12.87
N SER A 89 39.47 -46.99 12.81
CA SER A 89 39.99 -47.60 11.60
C SER A 89 38.89 -48.33 10.81
N ASP A 90 39.25 -48.83 9.63
CA ASP A 90 38.35 -49.69 8.85
C ASP A 90 38.13 -51.04 9.56
N ALA A 91 39.08 -51.51 10.37
CA ALA A 91 38.93 -52.73 11.16
C ALA A 91 37.89 -52.56 12.28
N ASP A 92 37.87 -51.39 12.94
CA ASP A 92 36.89 -51.08 13.99
C ASP A 92 35.48 -50.99 13.44
N VAL A 93 35.33 -50.40 12.25
CA VAL A 93 34.06 -50.34 11.54
C VAL A 93 33.60 -51.73 11.09
N GLU A 94 34.48 -52.57 10.54
CA GLU A 94 34.12 -53.95 10.19
C GLU A 94 33.65 -54.77 11.41
N GLU A 95 34.23 -54.56 12.59
CA GLU A 95 33.84 -55.28 13.80
C GLU A 95 32.49 -54.79 14.36
N LEU A 96 32.23 -53.48 14.29
CA LEU A 96 30.89 -52.93 14.56
C LEU A 96 29.86 -53.54 13.60
N GLU A 97 30.16 -53.60 12.30
CA GLU A 97 29.28 -54.21 11.29
C GLU A 97 29.01 -55.69 11.55
N ARG A 98 29.98 -56.44 12.10
CA ARG A 98 29.79 -57.85 12.50
C ARG A 98 28.82 -58.02 13.67
N LEU A 99 28.71 -57.03 14.54
CA LEU A 99 27.69 -56.99 15.59
C LEU A 99 26.30 -56.59 15.08
N GLY A 100 26.17 -56.29 13.77
CA GLY A 100 24.92 -55.83 13.17
C GLY A 100 24.68 -54.33 13.38
N VAL A 101 25.75 -53.57 13.67
CA VAL A 101 25.74 -52.11 13.76
C VAL A 101 26.01 -51.52 12.38
N GLU A 102 25.16 -50.62 11.91
CA GLU A 102 25.37 -49.90 10.65
C GLU A 102 26.13 -48.60 10.93
N VAL A 103 27.40 -48.52 10.52
CA VAL A 103 28.18 -47.28 10.65
C VAL A 103 27.71 -46.27 9.60
N THR A 104 27.14 -45.17 10.06
CA THR A 104 26.50 -44.15 9.20
C THR A 104 27.42 -43.01 8.82
N PHE A 105 28.39 -42.68 9.68
CA PHE A 105 29.32 -41.58 9.47
C PHE A 105 30.56 -41.75 10.36
N ARG A 106 31.76 -41.50 9.79
CA ARG A 106 33.02 -41.41 10.52
C ARG A 106 33.53 -39.95 10.40
N PRO A 107 33.39 -39.12 11.44
CA PRO A 107 33.95 -37.78 11.47
C PRO A 107 35.47 -37.84 11.30
N LYS A 108 36.05 -36.88 10.58
CA LYS A 108 37.48 -36.86 10.26
C LYS A 108 38.38 -36.39 11.41
N TYR A 109 37.81 -35.67 12.38
CA TYR A 109 38.54 -34.96 13.44
C TYR A 109 38.08 -35.33 14.85
N LEU A 110 37.29 -36.40 14.97
CA LEU A 110 36.89 -36.99 16.24
C LEU A 110 37.27 -38.46 16.23
N ASP A 111 37.58 -39.00 17.39
CA ASP A 111 37.87 -40.42 17.61
C ASP A 111 36.56 -41.18 17.81
N THR A 112 35.60 -40.97 16.92
CA THR A 112 34.22 -41.41 17.09
C THR A 112 33.67 -41.98 15.78
N VAL A 113 32.69 -42.87 15.85
CA VAL A 113 31.80 -43.18 14.72
C VAL A 113 30.35 -42.96 15.09
N SER A 114 29.56 -42.40 14.17
CA SER A 114 28.11 -42.39 14.30
C SER A 114 27.53 -43.63 13.66
N ALA A 115 26.71 -44.36 14.40
CA ALA A 115 26.16 -45.63 13.94
C ALA A 115 24.70 -45.83 14.34
N THR A 116 24.02 -46.72 13.62
CA THR A 116 22.71 -47.26 13.99
C THR A 116 22.93 -48.66 14.55
N ALA A 117 22.60 -48.89 15.82
CA ALA A 117 22.90 -50.13 16.53
C ALA A 117 21.64 -50.76 17.15
N PRO A 118 21.45 -52.08 17.07
CA PRO A 118 20.38 -52.77 17.78
C PRO A 118 20.50 -52.61 19.30
N PHE A 119 19.39 -52.43 20.02
CA PHE A 119 19.39 -52.25 21.49
C PHE A 119 20.10 -53.40 22.23
N GLU A 120 19.96 -54.62 21.71
CA GLU A 120 20.63 -55.81 22.26
C GLU A 120 22.15 -55.65 22.27
N THR A 121 22.72 -55.03 21.23
CA THR A 121 24.17 -54.82 21.09
C THR A 121 24.70 -53.67 21.95
N ILE A 122 23.85 -52.70 22.29
CA ILE A 122 24.20 -51.56 23.15
C ILE A 122 24.17 -51.97 24.62
N LEU A 123 23.11 -52.68 25.04
CA LEU A 123 22.89 -53.08 26.43
C LEU A 123 23.71 -54.32 26.82
N SER A 124 24.08 -55.17 25.86
CA SER A 124 24.88 -56.37 26.15
C SER A 124 26.27 -56.01 26.68
N PRO A 125 26.71 -56.61 27.80
CA PRO A 125 28.09 -56.49 28.29
C PRO A 125 29.13 -57.05 27.30
N ASP A 126 28.72 -57.99 26.44
CA ASP A 126 29.54 -58.56 25.37
C ASP A 126 29.25 -57.90 24.00
N GLY A 127 28.63 -56.71 24.02
CA GLY A 127 28.23 -55.94 22.85
C GLY A 127 29.27 -54.89 22.43
N ILE A 128 28.80 -53.72 21.96
CA ILE A 128 29.64 -52.64 21.42
C ILE A 128 30.72 -52.19 22.41
N ARG A 129 30.37 -52.09 23.70
CA ARG A 129 31.28 -51.67 24.78
C ARG A 129 32.42 -52.66 25.07
N SER A 130 32.34 -53.88 24.54
CA SER A 130 33.39 -54.89 24.70
C SER A 130 34.45 -54.84 23.60
N LEU A 131 34.23 -54.02 22.56
CA LEU A 131 35.14 -53.90 21.44
C LEU A 131 36.44 -53.20 21.84
N PRO A 132 37.59 -53.58 21.24
CA PRO A 132 38.86 -52.93 21.50
C PRO A 132 38.80 -51.43 21.22
N GLY A 133 39.31 -50.63 22.16
CA GLY A 133 39.44 -49.19 22.03
C GLY A 133 38.15 -48.40 22.21
N VAL A 134 36.97 -49.02 22.31
CA VAL A 134 35.71 -48.29 22.61
C VAL A 134 35.76 -47.79 24.06
N VAL A 135 35.54 -46.49 24.24
CA VAL A 135 35.63 -45.81 25.54
C VAL A 135 34.29 -45.28 26.05
N MET A 136 33.38 -44.93 25.16
CA MET A 136 32.05 -44.48 25.49
C MET A 136 31.07 -44.85 24.37
N VAL A 137 29.83 -45.15 24.76
CA VAL A 137 28.71 -45.24 23.83
C VAL A 137 27.69 -44.20 24.23
N GLU A 138 27.53 -43.19 23.39
CA GLU A 138 26.67 -42.04 23.65
C GLU A 138 25.38 -42.09 22.83
N ASP A 139 24.32 -41.49 23.37
CA ASP A 139 23.11 -41.20 22.61
C ASP A 139 23.43 -40.18 21.51
N LEU A 140 22.97 -40.43 20.29
CA LEU A 140 22.92 -39.39 19.27
C LEU A 140 21.80 -38.42 19.65
N GLY A 141 22.15 -37.42 20.46
CA GLY A 141 21.19 -36.57 21.12
C GLY A 141 20.11 -36.02 20.20
N LEU A 142 18.85 -36.09 20.63
CA LEU A 142 17.81 -35.26 20.02
C LEU A 142 18.05 -33.80 20.41
N ALA A 143 18.27 -32.96 19.41
CA ALA A 143 17.94 -31.55 19.48
C ALA A 143 16.49 -31.40 19.04
N GLU A 144 15.61 -30.95 19.94
CA GLU A 144 14.26 -30.55 19.58
C GLU A 144 14.27 -29.08 19.14
N PRO A 145 13.86 -28.80 17.89
CA PRO A 145 14.05 -27.50 17.29
C PRO A 145 12.78 -26.66 17.41
N HIS A 146 12.92 -25.42 17.88
CA HIS A 146 11.80 -24.52 18.20
C HIS A 146 12.27 -23.07 18.03
N MET A 147 11.99 -22.46 16.87
CA MET A 147 12.21 -21.01 16.68
C MET A 147 11.09 -20.17 17.30
N ASN A 148 9.88 -20.74 17.35
CA ASN A 148 8.74 -20.21 18.09
C ASN A 148 9.02 -19.99 19.59
N GLU A 149 10.11 -20.55 20.14
CA GLU A 149 10.54 -20.33 21.52
C GLU A 149 11.67 -19.30 21.63
N ALA A 150 12.52 -19.10 20.62
CA ALA A 150 13.65 -18.18 20.71
C ALA A 150 13.20 -16.71 20.82
N VAL A 151 12.23 -16.30 19.99
CA VAL A 151 11.62 -14.96 20.03
C VAL A 151 10.92 -14.73 21.39
N PRO A 152 10.01 -15.60 21.87
CA PRO A 152 9.37 -15.42 23.17
C PRO A 152 10.29 -15.56 24.38
N ASN A 153 11.26 -16.48 24.37
CA ASN A 153 12.18 -16.67 25.50
C ASN A 153 13.15 -15.49 25.65
N MET A 154 13.49 -14.81 24.55
CA MET A 154 14.22 -13.55 24.58
C MET A 154 13.32 -12.33 24.85
N GLY A 155 11.98 -12.46 24.78
CA GLY A 155 11.04 -11.36 24.98
C GLY A 155 10.86 -10.44 23.77
N VAL A 156 11.23 -10.88 22.57
CA VAL A 156 11.02 -10.12 21.32
C VAL A 156 9.52 -9.98 21.02
N ASP A 157 8.72 -11.00 21.31
CA ASP A 157 7.27 -10.95 21.18
C ASP A 157 6.61 -9.88 22.06
N GLN A 158 7.23 -9.53 23.19
CA GLN A 158 6.75 -8.45 24.05
C GLN A 158 6.89 -7.10 23.37
N VAL A 159 7.96 -6.87 22.60
CA VAL A 159 8.11 -5.65 21.79
C VAL A 159 7.00 -5.54 20.75
N TRP A 160 6.69 -6.65 20.06
CA TRP A 160 5.61 -6.70 19.07
C TRP A 160 4.24 -6.41 19.71
N ASN A 161 3.97 -7.00 20.87
CA ASN A 161 2.68 -6.86 21.55
C ASN A 161 2.51 -5.51 22.26
N ASP A 162 3.56 -4.97 22.87
CA ASP A 162 3.50 -3.74 23.66
C ASP A 162 3.59 -2.49 22.79
N PHE A 163 4.39 -2.52 21.71
CA PHE A 163 4.65 -1.36 20.86
C PHE A 163 4.15 -1.51 19.42
N GLY A 164 3.93 -2.73 18.95
CA GLY A 164 3.60 -2.98 17.54
C GLY A 164 4.79 -2.86 16.60
N PHE A 165 6.02 -2.78 17.12
CA PHE A 165 7.23 -2.74 16.32
C PHE A 165 7.55 -4.13 15.81
N ASP A 166 7.83 -4.25 14.52
CA ASP A 166 8.17 -5.50 13.85
C ASP A 166 9.42 -5.34 12.96
N GLY A 167 10.10 -4.20 13.03
CA GLY A 167 11.24 -3.80 12.22
C GLY A 167 10.84 -2.92 11.03
N THR A 168 9.57 -2.52 10.91
CA THR A 168 9.08 -1.74 9.76
C THR A 168 9.93 -0.49 9.53
N GLY A 169 10.50 -0.43 8.32
CA GLY A 169 11.29 0.71 7.86
C GLY A 169 12.79 0.64 8.17
N SER A 170 13.24 -0.38 8.90
CA SER A 170 14.66 -0.71 9.03
C SER A 170 15.13 -1.60 7.88
N VAL A 171 16.42 -1.57 7.57
CA VAL A 171 17.06 -2.38 6.53
C VAL A 171 18.23 -3.17 7.09
N VAL A 172 18.16 -4.50 6.95
CA VAL A 172 19.19 -5.44 7.41
C VAL A 172 19.92 -6.05 6.22
N ALA A 173 21.23 -5.83 6.13
CA ALA A 173 22.11 -6.47 5.17
C ALA A 173 22.78 -7.71 5.78
N VAL A 174 22.63 -8.85 5.11
CA VAL A 174 23.22 -10.13 5.51
C VAL A 174 24.44 -10.38 4.64
N LEU A 175 25.63 -10.34 5.25
CA LEU A 175 26.91 -10.63 4.61
C LEU A 175 27.34 -12.07 4.94
N ASP A 176 27.02 -12.99 4.03
CA ASP A 176 27.06 -14.45 4.28
C ASP A 176 27.16 -15.27 2.95
N THR A 177 26.72 -16.53 2.94
CA THR A 177 26.69 -17.43 1.76
C THR A 177 25.60 -17.12 0.74
N GLY A 178 24.91 -16.00 0.91
CA GLY A 178 23.76 -15.62 0.08
C GLY A 178 22.41 -15.92 0.74
N VAL A 179 21.34 -15.43 0.15
CA VAL A 179 19.96 -15.63 0.61
C VAL A 179 19.12 -16.13 -0.54
N ARG A 180 18.41 -17.24 -0.31
CA ARG A 180 17.46 -17.80 -1.27
C ARG A 180 16.21 -16.91 -1.38
N GLY A 181 16.09 -16.17 -2.50
CA GLY A 181 15.04 -15.16 -2.70
C GLY A 181 13.65 -15.70 -3.07
N ASP A 182 13.51 -16.98 -3.41
CA ASP A 182 12.21 -17.63 -3.68
C ASP A 182 11.66 -18.42 -2.48
N HIS A 183 12.27 -18.27 -1.30
CA HIS A 183 11.80 -18.94 -0.09
C HIS A 183 10.60 -18.19 0.51
N GLU A 184 9.47 -18.87 0.79
CA GLU A 184 8.19 -18.26 1.23
C GLU A 184 8.30 -17.39 2.50
N GLY A 185 9.29 -17.62 3.35
CA GLY A 185 9.55 -16.79 4.54
C GLY A 185 10.48 -15.58 4.31
N LEU A 186 10.97 -15.36 3.08
CA LEU A 186 12.04 -14.42 2.72
C LEU A 186 11.85 -13.74 1.35
N ASN A 187 10.86 -14.13 0.56
CA ASN A 187 10.60 -13.61 -0.77
C ASN A 187 9.81 -12.28 -0.71
N ASP A 188 8.84 -12.18 0.19
CA ASP A 188 7.90 -11.08 0.30
C ASP A 188 7.66 -10.67 1.77
N MET A 189 6.80 -9.68 1.98
CA MET A 189 6.56 -9.09 3.30
C MET A 189 5.26 -9.55 3.97
N ASP A 190 4.38 -10.27 3.27
CA ASP A 190 3.07 -10.64 3.78
C ASP A 190 2.71 -12.13 3.63
N ASP A 191 3.62 -12.95 3.09
CA ASP A 191 3.47 -14.37 2.76
C ASP A 191 2.29 -14.66 1.78
N GLU A 192 1.75 -13.64 1.11
CA GLU A 192 0.73 -13.83 0.08
C GLU A 192 1.41 -14.08 -1.26
N PRO A 193 1.07 -15.17 -1.98
CA PRO A 193 1.81 -15.56 -3.19
C PRO A 193 1.92 -14.49 -4.29
N PHE A 194 1.04 -13.48 -4.27
CA PHE A 194 1.04 -12.33 -5.18
C PHE A 194 0.36 -11.11 -4.53
N THR A 195 1.14 -10.11 -4.13
CA THR A 195 0.59 -8.79 -3.81
C THR A 195 0.29 -8.06 -5.12
N THR A 196 -0.97 -7.74 -5.40
CA THR A 196 -1.36 -7.06 -6.65
C THR A 196 -1.34 -5.54 -6.49
N GLY A 197 -0.69 -4.79 -7.39
CA GLY A 197 -0.72 -3.32 -7.38
C GLY A 197 0.33 -2.61 -8.24
N CYS A 198 1.38 -3.30 -8.67
CA CYS A 198 2.50 -2.78 -9.45
C CYS A 198 2.44 -3.23 -10.92
N GLU A 199 3.12 -2.48 -11.79
CA GLU A 199 3.13 -2.71 -13.24
C GLU A 199 3.85 -4.02 -13.57
N GLN A 200 3.12 -4.97 -14.15
CA GLN A 200 3.65 -6.29 -14.49
C GLN A 200 4.44 -6.20 -15.81
N PRO A 201 5.63 -6.81 -15.91
CA PRO A 201 6.41 -6.78 -17.14
C PRO A 201 5.67 -7.50 -18.27
N ASP A 202 5.74 -6.92 -19.47
CA ASP A 202 5.18 -7.55 -20.67
C ASP A 202 5.82 -8.94 -20.88
N PRO A 203 5.01 -9.99 -21.15
CA PRO A 203 5.54 -11.34 -21.33
C PRO A 203 6.52 -11.41 -22.51
N ASP A 204 7.67 -12.04 -22.28
CA ASP A 204 8.70 -12.22 -23.30
C ASP A 204 8.11 -12.95 -24.53
N PRO A 205 8.18 -12.38 -25.75
CA PRO A 205 7.69 -13.04 -26.96
C PRO A 205 8.36 -14.41 -27.25
N LEU A 206 9.50 -14.72 -26.64
CA LEU A 206 10.20 -16.01 -26.71
C LEU A 206 9.86 -16.97 -25.55
N ASN A 207 9.28 -16.47 -24.45
CA ASN A 207 8.84 -17.25 -23.30
C ASN A 207 7.46 -16.73 -22.82
N PRO A 208 6.34 -17.31 -23.31
CA PRO A 208 5.00 -16.77 -23.11
C PRO A 208 4.42 -16.95 -21.69
N ASN A 209 5.25 -17.34 -20.72
CA ASN A 209 4.83 -17.41 -19.34
C ASN A 209 4.94 -16.00 -18.73
N PRO A 210 3.84 -15.42 -18.21
CA PRO A 210 3.90 -14.13 -17.53
C PRO A 210 4.80 -14.26 -16.29
N ILE A 211 5.78 -13.36 -16.18
CA ILE A 211 6.55 -13.16 -14.96
C ILE A 211 5.69 -12.27 -14.07
N PHE A 212 5.15 -12.84 -12.99
CA PHE A 212 4.45 -12.06 -11.99
C PHE A 212 5.50 -11.40 -11.09
N VAL A 213 5.50 -10.08 -11.03
CA VAL A 213 6.34 -9.30 -10.11
C VAL A 213 5.52 -9.04 -8.87
N ASP A 214 6.04 -9.46 -7.74
CA ASP A 214 5.46 -9.16 -6.44
C ASP A 214 5.76 -7.71 -6.04
N CYS A 215 4.79 -7.06 -5.40
CA CYS A 215 4.80 -5.62 -5.21
C CYS A 215 5.41 -5.17 -3.87
N ASP A 216 5.65 -6.09 -2.95
CA ASP A 216 6.33 -5.84 -1.68
C ASP A 216 7.46 -6.84 -1.40
N PRO A 217 8.47 -6.88 -2.29
CA PRO A 217 9.60 -7.80 -2.13
C PRO A 217 10.33 -7.53 -0.82
N LYS A 218 10.68 -8.61 -0.13
CA LYS A 218 11.47 -8.57 1.09
C LYS A 218 12.91 -8.17 0.82
N ILE A 219 13.48 -8.73 -0.25
CA ILE A 219 14.86 -8.49 -0.70
C ILE A 219 14.86 -7.30 -1.66
N ILE A 220 15.51 -6.21 -1.26
CA ILE A 220 15.53 -4.96 -2.04
C ILE A 220 16.84 -4.73 -2.80
N ALA A 221 17.92 -5.42 -2.42
CA ALA A 221 19.20 -5.39 -3.10
C ALA A 221 19.95 -6.73 -2.97
N PHE A 222 20.69 -7.09 -4.01
CA PHE A 222 21.54 -8.29 -4.04
C PHE A 222 22.91 -7.94 -4.64
N TYR A 223 24.00 -8.16 -3.89
CA TYR A 223 25.37 -8.03 -4.38
C TYR A 223 26.07 -9.40 -4.35
N ASP A 224 26.62 -9.81 -5.49
CA ASP A 224 27.38 -11.05 -5.65
C ASP A 224 28.87 -10.71 -5.75
N ALA A 225 29.59 -10.81 -4.63
CA ALA A 225 31.03 -10.59 -4.57
C ALA A 225 31.82 -11.79 -5.12
N VAL A 226 31.25 -13.00 -5.05
CA VAL A 226 31.97 -14.26 -5.29
C VAL A 226 32.14 -14.56 -6.78
N LEU A 227 31.07 -14.46 -7.56
CA LEU A 227 31.09 -14.87 -8.98
C LEU A 227 31.17 -13.67 -9.94
N MET A 228 30.47 -12.59 -9.62
CA MET A 228 30.24 -11.49 -10.56
C MET A 228 30.92 -10.18 -10.19
N ASP A 229 31.26 -9.98 -8.90
CA ASP A 229 31.71 -8.70 -8.33
C ASP A 229 30.83 -7.53 -8.79
N ALA A 230 29.51 -7.70 -8.66
CA ALA A 230 28.54 -6.75 -9.15
C ALA A 230 27.17 -6.90 -8.48
N GLU A 231 26.46 -5.77 -8.37
CA GLU A 231 25.05 -5.74 -7.98
C GLU A 231 24.20 -6.47 -9.03
N GLN A 232 23.34 -7.36 -8.56
CA GLN A 232 22.44 -8.19 -9.36
C GLN A 232 20.98 -7.80 -9.10
N ASP A 233 20.08 -8.36 -9.91
CA ASP A 233 18.64 -8.22 -9.67
C ASP A 233 18.25 -8.92 -8.35
N PRO A 234 17.57 -8.24 -7.39
CA PRO A 234 17.17 -8.84 -6.12
C PRO A 234 16.31 -10.08 -6.27
N SER A 235 15.49 -10.17 -7.33
CA SER A 235 14.62 -11.32 -7.60
C SER A 235 15.39 -12.59 -7.99
N THR A 236 16.67 -12.46 -8.36
CA THR A 236 17.55 -13.60 -8.69
C THR A 236 18.45 -13.99 -7.53
N SER A 237 18.22 -13.41 -6.34
CA SER A 237 18.96 -13.71 -5.12
C SER A 237 18.98 -15.21 -4.83
N TYR A 238 20.18 -15.73 -4.59
CA TYR A 238 20.41 -17.13 -4.27
C TYR A 238 21.39 -17.27 -3.11
N ASP A 239 21.36 -18.45 -2.49
CA ASP A 239 22.32 -18.89 -1.47
C ASP A 239 23.18 -19.99 -2.11
N SER A 240 24.50 -19.77 -2.17
CA SER A 240 25.44 -20.76 -2.72
C SER A 240 25.74 -21.88 -1.73
N GLY A 241 25.48 -21.65 -0.45
CA GLY A 241 25.54 -22.64 0.61
C GLY A 241 24.14 -22.98 1.13
N THR A 242 23.95 -22.79 2.43
CA THR A 242 22.63 -22.85 3.10
C THR A 242 22.58 -21.96 4.34
N HIS A 243 23.66 -21.22 4.61
CA HIS A 243 23.89 -20.60 5.91
C HIS A 243 23.24 -19.21 5.95
N GLY A 244 23.47 -18.39 4.91
CA GLY A 244 22.92 -17.05 4.82
C GLY A 244 21.39 -17.00 4.81
N SER A 245 20.70 -17.94 4.15
CA SER A 245 19.22 -18.00 4.20
C SER A 245 18.70 -18.27 5.62
N HIS A 246 19.41 -19.10 6.38
CA HIS A 246 19.07 -19.40 7.77
C HIS A 246 19.27 -18.17 8.66
N VAL A 247 20.42 -17.49 8.50
CA VAL A 247 20.77 -16.23 9.19
C VAL A 247 19.74 -15.14 8.88
N ALA A 248 19.40 -14.94 7.60
CA ALA A 248 18.41 -13.95 7.17
C ALA A 248 17.03 -14.20 7.80
N GLY A 249 16.58 -15.46 7.83
CA GLY A 249 15.28 -15.78 8.42
C GLY A 249 15.21 -15.56 9.93
N ILE A 250 16.32 -15.75 10.66
CA ILE A 250 16.37 -15.41 12.09
C ILE A 250 16.21 -13.91 12.31
N ALA A 251 16.93 -13.10 11.52
CA ALA A 251 16.89 -11.66 11.65
C ALA A 251 15.53 -11.09 11.25
N VAL A 252 15.05 -11.44 10.04
CA VAL A 252 13.94 -10.72 9.39
C VAL A 252 12.89 -11.61 8.72
N GLY A 253 12.92 -12.94 8.91
CA GLY A 253 11.97 -13.84 8.24
C GLY A 253 10.51 -13.59 8.67
N THR A 254 9.59 -13.59 7.72
CA THR A 254 8.14 -13.39 7.94
C THR A 254 7.47 -14.62 8.58
N GLY A 255 8.08 -15.80 8.41
CA GLY A 255 7.57 -17.08 8.89
C GLY A 255 6.63 -17.79 7.90
N GLY A 256 6.57 -17.36 6.63
CA GLY A 256 5.92 -18.07 5.53
C GLY A 256 6.54 -19.44 5.25
N GLY A 257 5.77 -20.36 4.65
CA GLY A 257 6.16 -21.76 4.46
C GLY A 257 5.70 -22.71 5.58
N GLN A 258 6.53 -23.71 5.88
CA GLN A 258 6.22 -24.78 6.82
C GLN A 258 6.19 -24.26 8.26
N SER A 259 5.11 -24.59 8.97
CA SER A 259 4.96 -24.34 10.41
C SER A 259 5.41 -25.54 11.24
N ASP A 260 5.55 -25.35 12.55
CA ASP A 260 5.75 -26.45 13.49
C ASP A 260 4.63 -27.51 13.33
N PRO A 261 4.97 -28.79 13.07
CA PRO A 261 3.99 -29.82 12.78
C PRO A 261 3.14 -30.23 13.98
N THR A 262 3.57 -29.89 15.20
CA THR A 262 2.91 -30.23 16.47
C THR A 262 2.03 -29.09 16.95
N THR A 263 2.54 -27.85 16.90
CA THR A 263 1.87 -26.66 17.45
C THR A 263 1.18 -25.81 16.39
N GLY A 264 1.56 -25.95 15.11
CA GLY A 264 1.09 -25.12 14.01
C GLY A 264 1.63 -23.69 14.02
N GLN A 265 2.62 -23.40 14.88
CA GLN A 265 3.21 -22.07 14.98
C GLN A 265 4.19 -21.80 13.83
N LYS A 266 4.13 -20.57 13.29
CA LYS A 266 5.09 -20.10 12.30
C LYS A 266 6.46 -19.82 12.94
N TYR A 267 7.49 -19.90 12.13
CA TYR A 267 8.87 -19.65 12.50
C TYR A 267 9.26 -18.23 12.08
N VAL A 268 8.78 -17.25 12.87
CA VAL A 268 8.95 -15.82 12.58
C VAL A 268 10.29 -15.33 13.12
N GLY A 269 11.03 -14.56 12.31
CA GLY A 269 12.26 -13.86 12.68
C GLY A 269 12.02 -12.76 13.72
N ALA A 270 13.08 -12.12 14.21
CA ALA A 270 12.95 -11.08 15.23
C ALA A 270 12.33 -9.77 14.71
N ALA A 271 12.62 -9.41 13.45
CA ALA A 271 12.13 -8.20 12.79
C ALA A 271 11.47 -8.52 11.43
N PRO A 272 10.28 -9.17 11.43
CA PRO A 272 9.62 -9.61 10.19
C PRO A 272 9.15 -8.48 9.26
N GLY A 273 9.10 -7.22 9.73
CA GLY A 273 8.77 -6.03 8.93
C GLY A 273 9.99 -5.32 8.30
N ALA A 274 11.22 -5.72 8.64
CA ALA A 274 12.44 -5.11 8.12
C ALA A 274 12.76 -5.56 6.68
N PHE A 275 13.35 -4.69 5.88
CA PHE A 275 13.84 -5.06 4.54
C PHE A 275 15.14 -5.85 4.63
N LEU A 276 15.38 -6.68 3.62
CA LEU A 276 16.55 -7.54 3.53
C LEU A 276 17.44 -7.13 2.34
N ILE A 277 18.74 -7.11 2.57
CA ILE A 277 19.76 -7.01 1.52
C ILE A 277 20.63 -8.25 1.58
N ASN A 278 20.80 -8.92 0.44
CA ASN A 278 21.69 -10.05 0.32
C ASN A 278 23.08 -9.59 -0.15
N ILE A 279 24.11 -9.84 0.65
CA ILE A 279 25.50 -9.66 0.27
C ILE A 279 26.16 -11.05 0.26
N LEU A 280 26.23 -11.66 -0.92
CA LEU A 280 26.88 -12.94 -1.13
C LEU A 280 28.40 -12.73 -1.17
N ALA A 281 29.07 -13.22 -0.13
CA ALA A 281 30.52 -13.12 0.00
C ALA A 281 31.18 -14.43 0.45
N CYS A 282 30.48 -15.36 1.13
CA CYS A 282 31.12 -16.55 1.71
C CYS A 282 30.94 -17.86 0.96
N CYS A 283 31.96 -18.68 1.22
CA CYS A 283 32.06 -20.13 1.34
C CYS A 283 32.20 -20.85 0.01
N ASP A 284 31.85 -20.17 -1.07
CA ASP A 284 32.53 -20.26 -2.36
C ASP A 284 33.55 -19.12 -2.59
N GLY A 285 33.49 -18.04 -1.79
CA GLY A 285 34.41 -16.88 -1.81
C GLY A 285 35.41 -16.84 -0.65
N ASP A 286 36.32 -15.87 -0.68
CA ASP A 286 37.39 -15.68 0.32
C ASP A 286 37.29 -14.35 1.12
N ILE A 287 38.29 -14.06 1.96
CA ILE A 287 38.29 -12.86 2.81
C ILE A 287 38.29 -11.56 1.98
N GLU A 288 38.83 -11.57 0.76
CA GLU A 288 38.76 -10.43 -0.16
C GLU A 288 37.31 -10.14 -0.53
N ASP A 289 36.53 -11.16 -0.87
CA ASP A 289 35.12 -11.04 -1.25
C ASP A 289 34.26 -10.52 -0.08
N VAL A 290 34.57 -10.97 1.15
CA VAL A 290 33.95 -10.47 2.39
C VAL A 290 34.25 -8.99 2.61
N ILE A 291 35.50 -8.56 2.37
CA ILE A 291 35.89 -7.15 2.47
C ILE A 291 35.19 -6.32 1.38
N GLN A 292 35.08 -6.84 0.16
CA GLN A 292 34.36 -6.19 -0.94
C GLN A 292 32.87 -6.03 -0.63
N GLY A 293 32.22 -7.08 -0.10
CA GLY A 293 30.83 -7.00 0.35
C GLY A 293 30.62 -5.95 1.44
N ALA A 294 31.53 -5.88 2.43
CA ALA A 294 31.47 -4.88 3.48
C ALA A 294 31.70 -3.45 2.94
N GLN A 295 32.59 -3.29 1.95
CA GLN A 295 32.80 -2.02 1.27
C GLN A 295 31.54 -1.60 0.47
N TRP A 296 30.93 -2.53 -0.25
CA TRP A 296 29.69 -2.26 -1.00
C TRP A 296 28.56 -1.78 -0.08
N ALA A 297 28.44 -2.35 1.13
CA ALA A 297 27.47 -1.90 2.13
C ALA A 297 27.68 -0.43 2.53
N ILE A 298 28.94 0.00 2.72
CA ILE A 298 29.27 1.41 3.02
C ILE A 298 28.88 2.31 1.84
N GLU A 299 29.27 1.92 0.62
CA GLU A 299 29.07 2.75 -0.59
C GLU A 299 27.58 2.90 -0.96
N ASN A 300 26.75 1.91 -0.61
CA ASN A 300 25.33 1.90 -0.92
C ASN A 300 24.42 2.15 0.29
N LYS A 301 25.01 2.51 1.44
CA LYS A 301 24.28 2.84 2.68
C LYS A 301 23.12 3.81 2.42
N ASP A 302 23.40 4.96 1.83
CA ASP A 302 22.38 6.01 1.64
C ASP A 302 21.41 5.68 0.48
N LYS A 303 21.84 4.87 -0.49
CA LYS A 303 21.03 4.43 -1.63
C LYS A 303 19.92 3.48 -1.18
N TYR A 304 20.27 2.51 -0.32
CA TYR A 304 19.34 1.49 0.14
C TYR A 304 18.87 1.68 1.58
N GLY A 305 19.35 2.70 2.28
CA GLY A 305 19.03 2.96 3.68
C GLY A 305 19.57 1.88 4.62
N ILE A 306 20.78 1.36 4.38
CA ILE A 306 21.34 0.24 5.17
C ILE A 306 21.58 0.68 6.61
N ASP A 307 20.77 0.18 7.54
CA ASP A 307 20.89 0.49 8.96
C ASP A 307 21.79 -0.50 9.68
N ILE A 308 21.67 -1.79 9.32
CA ILE A 308 22.31 -2.90 10.02
C ILE A 308 23.03 -3.81 9.03
N VAL A 309 24.26 -4.21 9.37
CA VAL A 309 24.99 -5.31 8.73
C VAL A 309 25.20 -6.42 9.75
N THR A 310 24.77 -7.63 9.41
CA THR A 310 25.07 -8.83 10.19
C THR A 310 25.99 -9.74 9.40
N SER A 311 27.06 -10.20 10.04
CA SER A 311 27.94 -11.22 9.47
C SER A 311 28.18 -12.31 10.50
N SER A 312 27.73 -13.51 10.15
CA SER A 312 27.81 -14.71 10.97
C SER A 312 28.99 -15.62 10.57
N LEU A 313 30.05 -15.00 10.05
CA LEU A 313 31.25 -15.62 9.51
C LEU A 313 32.46 -15.31 10.41
N GLY A 314 33.43 -16.22 10.43
CA GLY A 314 34.72 -16.01 11.08
C GLY A 314 35.83 -16.79 10.36
N GLU A 315 37.09 -16.46 10.64
CA GLU A 315 38.22 -17.19 10.11
C GLU A 315 38.28 -18.60 10.72
N GLN A 316 37.74 -19.63 10.05
CA GLN A 316 37.88 -21.01 10.54
C GLN A 316 39.33 -21.49 10.41
N GLN A 317 40.15 -21.28 11.44
CA GLN A 317 41.55 -21.70 11.43
C GLN A 317 41.86 -22.64 12.60
N LEU A 318 42.44 -23.80 12.26
CA LEU A 318 42.97 -24.78 13.22
C LEU A 318 44.24 -24.28 13.97
N GLU A 319 44.59 -22.99 13.84
CA GLU A 319 45.74 -22.35 14.48
C GLU A 319 45.24 -21.39 15.57
N VAL A 320 45.73 -21.57 16.80
CA VAL A 320 45.51 -20.62 17.90
C VAL A 320 46.29 -19.35 17.57
N HIS A 321 45.60 -18.31 17.12
CA HIS A 321 46.19 -16.99 16.91
C HIS A 321 46.34 -16.27 18.24
N PHE A 322 47.58 -15.96 18.60
CA PHE A 322 47.90 -15.14 19.78
C PHE A 322 47.87 -13.63 19.48
N ASP A 323 47.41 -13.25 18.28
CA ASP A 323 47.39 -11.90 17.74
C ASP A 323 46.00 -11.43 17.26
N ASN A 324 44.92 -12.10 17.66
CA ASN A 324 43.52 -11.64 17.50
C ASN A 324 43.24 -10.41 18.37
N ASN A 325 43.77 -9.27 17.95
CA ASN A 325 43.70 -7.97 18.61
C ASN A 325 42.82 -6.96 17.84
N GLY A 326 42.09 -7.40 16.83
CA GLY A 326 41.27 -6.55 15.95
C GLY A 326 42.04 -5.83 14.84
N ASP A 327 43.34 -6.04 14.67
CA ASP A 327 44.14 -5.38 13.61
C ASP A 327 44.07 -6.10 12.25
N SER A 328 43.38 -7.24 12.19
CA SER A 328 43.19 -8.01 10.95
C SER A 328 42.55 -7.12 9.86
N ALA A 329 42.80 -7.45 8.59
CA ALA A 329 42.20 -6.69 7.49
C ALA A 329 40.67 -6.74 7.52
N TRP A 330 40.12 -7.88 7.94
CA TRP A 330 38.68 -8.08 8.07
C TRP A 330 38.10 -7.30 9.26
N SER A 331 38.73 -7.37 10.44
CA SER A 331 38.28 -6.64 11.63
C SER A 331 38.30 -5.13 11.41
N ARG A 332 39.36 -4.59 10.79
CA ARG A 332 39.44 -3.16 10.43
C ARG A 332 38.41 -2.74 9.38
N GLN A 333 38.05 -3.63 8.45
CA GLN A 333 36.98 -3.36 7.48
C GLN A 333 35.62 -3.29 8.18
N MET A 334 35.34 -4.19 9.13
CA MET A 334 34.10 -4.15 9.90
C MET A 334 34.02 -2.95 10.85
N ASP A 335 35.14 -2.51 11.41
CA ASP A 335 35.21 -1.22 12.12
C ASP A 335 34.82 -0.04 11.19
N ALA A 336 35.31 -0.04 9.95
CA ALA A 336 34.96 0.99 8.97
C ALA A 336 33.46 1.00 8.59
N VAL A 337 32.80 -0.17 8.60
CA VAL A 337 31.34 -0.27 8.41
C VAL A 337 30.60 0.46 9.55
N VAL A 338 31.04 0.27 10.79
CA VAL A 338 30.47 0.97 11.95
C VAL A 338 30.73 2.48 11.89
N GLU A 339 31.94 2.89 11.51
CA GLU A 339 32.27 4.32 11.34
C GLU A 339 31.44 5.00 10.24
N ALA A 340 30.98 4.25 9.23
CA ALA A 340 30.05 4.75 8.22
C ALA A 340 28.62 4.96 8.75
N GLY A 341 28.36 4.62 10.02
CA GLY A 341 27.07 4.77 10.67
C GLY A 341 26.15 3.57 10.52
N ILE A 342 26.69 2.38 10.21
CA ILE A 342 25.92 1.13 10.08
C ILE A 342 26.10 0.30 11.36
N ILE A 343 25.01 -0.08 12.00
CA ILE A 343 25.06 -0.99 13.16
C ILE A 343 25.57 -2.35 12.68
N THR A 344 26.66 -2.84 13.28
CA THR A 344 27.29 -4.10 12.83
C THR A 344 27.29 -5.13 13.95
N THR A 345 26.73 -6.31 13.67
CA THR A 345 26.74 -7.47 14.58
C THR A 345 27.59 -8.60 14.00
N LEU A 346 28.52 -9.12 14.80
CA LEU A 346 29.45 -10.18 14.41
C LEU A 346 29.34 -11.38 15.36
N SER A 347 29.61 -12.58 14.86
CA SER A 347 29.66 -13.78 15.70
C SER A 347 30.92 -13.81 16.57
N ALA A 348 30.80 -14.33 17.79
CA ALA A 348 31.95 -14.52 18.68
C ALA A 348 32.91 -15.63 18.21
N GLY A 349 32.44 -16.59 17.41
CA GLY A 349 33.17 -17.79 17.00
C GLY A 349 32.70 -19.04 17.73
N ASN A 350 32.96 -20.22 17.16
CA ASN A 350 32.54 -21.51 17.73
C ASN A 350 33.73 -22.44 18.04
N GLU A 351 34.94 -21.98 17.77
CA GLU A 351 36.19 -22.72 17.99
C GLU A 351 36.57 -22.67 19.48
N PHE A 352 36.63 -23.85 20.12
CA PHE A 352 37.27 -24.04 21.43
C PHE A 352 36.67 -23.26 22.62
N GLY A 353 35.46 -22.68 22.51
CA GLY A 353 34.86 -21.81 23.54
C GLY A 353 34.74 -22.42 24.95
N GLY A 354 34.37 -23.69 25.05
CA GLY A 354 34.35 -24.43 26.33
C GLY A 354 35.63 -25.20 26.64
N ALA A 355 36.65 -25.10 25.78
CA ALA A 355 37.85 -25.90 25.89
C ALA A 355 38.92 -25.22 26.76
N THR A 356 38.93 -25.56 28.04
CA THR A 356 40.12 -25.94 28.84
C THR A 356 41.42 -25.17 28.62
N PHE A 357 41.92 -25.40 27.43
CA PHE A 357 43.29 -25.28 27.02
C PHE A 357 43.57 -24.13 26.09
N ALA A 358 42.54 -23.67 25.38
CA ALA A 358 42.60 -22.48 24.56
C ALA A 358 42.60 -21.22 25.47
N GLY A 359 42.22 -21.40 26.75
CA GLY A 359 42.15 -20.33 27.72
C GLY A 359 41.08 -19.31 27.33
N CYS A 360 41.25 -18.09 27.81
CA CYS A 360 40.28 -17.00 27.66
C CYS A 360 40.70 -16.09 26.51
N ASN A 361 40.85 -16.67 25.31
CA ASN A 361 41.20 -15.96 24.08
C ASN A 361 40.82 -16.81 22.86
N THR A 362 39.53 -17.10 22.74
CA THR A 362 38.99 -17.90 21.62
C THR A 362 38.11 -17.08 20.69
N ILE A 363 38.00 -15.77 20.90
CA ILE A 363 37.34 -14.86 19.97
C ILE A 363 38.19 -14.74 18.72
N ASP A 364 37.57 -15.00 17.57
CA ASP A 364 38.26 -14.97 16.28
C ASP A 364 37.96 -13.70 15.47
N SER A 365 38.75 -13.46 14.44
CA SER A 365 38.51 -12.44 13.41
C SER A 365 37.27 -12.82 12.59
N PRO A 366 36.31 -11.90 12.36
CA PRO A 366 36.30 -10.47 12.72
C PRO A 366 35.64 -10.15 14.06
N GLY A 367 35.18 -11.15 14.83
CA GLY A 367 34.53 -10.97 16.13
C GLY A 367 35.40 -10.26 17.17
N ASP A 368 36.71 -10.19 16.95
CA ASP A 368 37.67 -9.42 17.74
C ASP A 368 37.71 -7.91 17.40
N ALA A 369 36.98 -7.44 16.39
CA ALA A 369 36.90 -6.02 16.00
C ALA A 369 36.44 -5.10 17.15
N GLN A 370 36.86 -3.84 17.12
CA GLN A 370 36.68 -2.94 18.26
C GLN A 370 35.26 -2.35 18.34
N LEU A 371 34.75 -1.87 17.22
CA LEU A 371 33.51 -1.11 17.14
C LEU A 371 32.26 -1.99 17.04
N PRO A 372 32.20 -3.04 16.19
CA PRO A 372 31.04 -3.92 16.09
C PRO A 372 30.64 -4.56 17.42
N VAL A 373 29.38 -4.99 17.49
CA VAL A 373 28.83 -5.76 18.61
C VAL A 373 29.06 -7.24 18.32
N THR A 374 29.87 -7.89 19.14
CA THR A 374 30.18 -9.31 19.04
C THR A 374 29.22 -10.11 19.91
N VAL A 375 28.59 -11.14 19.35
CA VAL A 375 27.46 -11.85 19.97
C VAL A 375 27.84 -13.28 20.34
N ALA A 376 27.66 -13.64 21.62
CA ALA A 376 27.77 -15.00 22.12
C ALA A 376 26.45 -15.77 22.01
N SER A 377 26.57 -17.11 22.00
CA SER A 377 25.43 -18.03 21.88
C SER A 377 24.97 -18.55 23.23
N LEU A 378 23.67 -18.46 23.46
CA LEU A 378 22.96 -19.07 24.57
C LEU A 378 22.15 -20.29 24.12
N ASP A 379 21.97 -21.24 25.03
CA ASP A 379 20.96 -22.28 24.95
C ASP A 379 19.56 -21.72 25.26
N LYS A 380 18.51 -22.52 25.00
CA LYS A 380 17.11 -22.09 25.20
C LYS A 380 16.73 -21.90 26.67
N ASP A 381 17.45 -22.55 27.59
CA ASP A 381 17.37 -22.30 29.03
C ASP A 381 18.17 -21.07 29.46
N LEU A 382 18.70 -20.34 28.47
CA LEU A 382 19.48 -19.13 28.62
C LEU A 382 20.82 -19.33 29.36
N GLY A 383 21.35 -20.56 29.38
CA GLY A 383 22.74 -20.83 29.75
C GLY A 383 23.69 -20.51 28.59
N LEU A 384 24.97 -20.25 28.86
CA LEU A 384 25.96 -20.08 27.80
C LEU A 384 26.16 -21.41 27.06
N ALA A 385 26.07 -21.38 25.73
CA ALA A 385 26.30 -22.58 24.94
C ALA A 385 27.77 -23.00 25.03
N ILE A 386 28.02 -24.29 25.22
CA ILE A 386 29.38 -24.84 25.46
C ILE A 386 30.39 -24.53 24.34
N TYR A 387 29.91 -24.34 23.11
CA TYR A 387 30.74 -24.01 21.95
C TYR A 387 30.99 -22.51 21.78
N SER A 388 30.26 -21.64 22.52
CA SER A 388 30.37 -20.19 22.34
C SER A 388 31.76 -19.71 22.74
N SER A 389 32.43 -19.01 21.83
CA SER A 389 33.76 -18.46 22.11
C SER A 389 33.74 -17.42 23.22
N ARG A 390 34.86 -17.36 23.95
CA ARG A 390 35.04 -16.54 25.15
C ARG A 390 36.26 -15.65 24.97
N GLY A 391 36.13 -14.39 25.36
CA GLY A 391 37.25 -13.45 25.39
C GLY A 391 38.19 -13.75 26.55
N TYR A 392 39.17 -12.90 26.80
CA TYR A 392 39.48 -11.62 26.17
C TYR A 392 40.04 -11.76 24.75
N THR A 393 40.04 -10.68 23.99
CA THR A 393 40.91 -10.54 22.81
C THR A 393 42.39 -10.55 23.20
N SER A 394 43.29 -10.74 22.22
CA SER A 394 44.73 -10.83 22.47
C SER A 394 45.36 -9.54 23.02
N ASP A 395 44.73 -8.37 22.82
CA ASP A 395 45.10 -7.08 23.40
C ASP A 395 44.39 -6.77 24.74
N GLY A 396 43.56 -7.69 25.24
CA GLY A 396 42.93 -7.60 26.56
C GLY A 396 41.58 -6.87 26.58
N ARG A 397 40.96 -6.59 25.43
CA ARG A 397 39.58 -6.06 25.39
C ARG A 397 38.58 -7.17 25.70
N VAL A 398 37.52 -6.81 26.43
CA VAL A 398 36.42 -7.72 26.76
C VAL A 398 35.56 -7.93 25.51
N LYS A 399 35.39 -9.20 25.14
CA LYS A 399 34.46 -9.71 24.12
C LYS A 399 33.95 -11.07 24.62
N PRO A 400 32.75 -11.53 24.25
CA PRO A 400 31.72 -10.85 23.43
C PRO A 400 31.17 -9.57 24.11
N ASP A 401 30.37 -8.78 23.40
CA ASP A 401 29.67 -7.62 24.00
C ASP A 401 28.34 -8.01 24.64
N VAL A 402 27.62 -8.99 24.07
CA VAL A 402 26.28 -9.42 24.51
C VAL A 402 26.05 -10.88 24.13
N ALA A 403 25.11 -11.55 24.81
CA ALA A 403 24.70 -12.92 24.49
C ALA A 403 23.21 -13.03 24.13
N THR A 404 22.89 -13.85 23.12
CA THR A 404 21.52 -14.14 22.66
C THR A 404 21.37 -15.65 22.37
N ILE A 405 20.13 -16.15 22.24
CA ILE A 405 19.91 -17.58 21.94
C ILE A 405 20.40 -17.91 20.53
N GLY A 406 21.30 -18.90 20.43
CA GLY A 406 21.84 -19.40 19.17
C GLY A 406 21.82 -20.92 19.02
N SER A 407 21.35 -21.68 20.03
CA SER A 407 21.24 -23.14 19.95
C SER A 407 19.86 -23.62 19.49
N ASN A 408 19.84 -24.58 18.55
CA ASN A 408 18.66 -25.31 18.08
C ASN A 408 17.58 -24.38 17.49
N ILE A 409 18.01 -23.44 16.66
CA ILE A 409 17.18 -22.43 16.00
C ILE A 409 16.66 -22.98 14.68
N MET A 410 15.33 -23.06 14.54
CA MET A 410 14.71 -23.28 13.23
C MET A 410 14.78 -21.99 12.42
N ALA A 411 15.09 -22.07 11.14
CA ALA A 411 14.96 -20.95 10.21
C ALA A 411 14.87 -21.50 8.78
N PRO A 412 14.59 -20.66 7.77
CA PRO A 412 14.51 -21.05 6.37
C PRO A 412 15.66 -21.95 5.92
N ASP A 413 15.31 -23.06 5.26
CA ASP A 413 16.26 -23.98 4.67
C ASP A 413 16.42 -23.67 3.19
N ALA A 414 17.61 -23.22 2.79
CA ALA A 414 17.93 -22.95 1.39
C ALA A 414 17.75 -24.19 0.48
N ALA A 415 17.70 -25.42 1.02
CA ALA A 415 17.44 -26.62 0.23
C ALA A 415 15.99 -26.72 -0.28
N SER A 416 15.05 -25.96 0.30
CA SER A 416 13.63 -25.95 -0.07
C SER A 416 13.12 -24.52 -0.27
N SER A 417 11.99 -24.35 -0.96
CA SER A 417 11.32 -23.04 -1.10
C SER A 417 10.38 -22.72 0.06
N ASP A 418 10.01 -23.71 0.88
CA ASP A 418 9.03 -23.56 1.96
C ASP A 418 9.48 -24.19 3.28
N GLY A 419 10.59 -24.94 3.30
CA GLY A 419 11.02 -25.75 4.43
C GLY A 419 11.97 -25.04 5.37
N TYR A 420 12.01 -25.50 6.62
CA TYR A 420 12.83 -24.94 7.68
C TYR A 420 13.79 -26.01 8.22
N THR A 421 14.98 -25.57 8.64
CA THR A 421 16.03 -26.45 9.19
C THR A 421 16.59 -25.89 10.50
N SER A 422 17.12 -26.78 11.33
CA SER A 422 17.67 -26.44 12.65
C SER A 422 19.18 -26.31 12.59
N LYS A 423 19.73 -25.21 13.10
CA LYS A 423 21.17 -24.98 13.26
C LYS A 423 21.48 -24.43 14.66
N SER A 424 22.72 -24.62 15.09
CA SER A 424 23.25 -24.13 16.37
C SER A 424 24.60 -23.44 16.14
N GLY A 425 24.80 -22.28 16.75
CA GLY A 425 26.05 -21.53 16.64
C GLY A 425 25.91 -20.09 17.09
N THR A 426 27.04 -19.43 17.38
CA THR A 426 27.10 -17.95 17.47
C THR A 426 26.61 -17.29 16.18
N SER A 427 26.71 -18.00 15.06
CA SER A 427 26.14 -17.64 13.77
C SER A 427 24.61 -17.51 13.76
N MET A 428 23.89 -18.18 14.67
CA MET A 428 22.43 -18.05 14.84
C MET A 428 22.07 -16.99 15.90
N ALA A 429 22.93 -16.81 16.90
CA ALA A 429 22.78 -15.77 17.93
C ALA A 429 22.91 -14.35 17.34
N THR A 430 23.89 -14.17 16.44
CA THR A 430 24.21 -12.90 15.79
C THR A 430 23.02 -12.28 15.03
N PRO A 431 22.35 -12.99 14.10
CA PRO A 431 21.18 -12.44 13.39
C PRO A 431 19.99 -12.19 14.30
N LEU A 432 19.85 -12.90 15.42
CA LEU A 432 18.82 -12.60 16.40
C LEU A 432 19.06 -11.22 17.04
N MET A 433 20.32 -10.90 17.35
CA MET A 433 20.71 -9.56 17.81
C MET A 433 20.53 -8.50 16.71
N ALA A 434 20.81 -8.84 15.45
CA ALA A 434 20.55 -7.96 14.31
C ALA A 434 19.06 -7.62 14.16
N GLY A 435 18.17 -8.60 14.34
CA GLY A 435 16.73 -8.37 14.37
C GLY A 435 16.28 -7.52 15.56
N ILE A 436 16.87 -7.70 16.75
CA ILE A 436 16.63 -6.81 17.89
C ILE A 436 17.10 -5.38 17.58
N ALA A 437 18.25 -5.23 16.90
CA ALA A 437 18.73 -3.92 16.44
C ALA A 437 17.74 -3.26 15.46
N ALA A 438 17.13 -4.03 14.57
CA ALA A 438 16.10 -3.53 13.64
C ALA A 438 14.87 -2.97 14.39
N LEU A 439 14.45 -3.62 15.49
CA LEU A 439 13.39 -3.09 16.36
C LEU A 439 13.80 -1.79 17.07
N MET A 440 15.08 -1.67 17.46
CA MET A 440 15.61 -0.43 18.04
C MET A 440 15.67 0.70 17.01
N VAL A 441 16.02 0.39 15.76
CA VAL A 441 16.00 1.34 14.64
C VAL A 441 14.58 1.79 14.33
N GLU A 442 13.58 0.91 14.36
CA GLU A 442 12.18 1.34 14.22
C GLU A 442 11.76 2.29 15.36
N ALA A 443 12.15 1.97 16.60
CA ALA A 443 11.88 2.80 17.76
C ALA A 443 12.57 4.17 17.69
N ASN A 444 13.77 4.22 17.13
CA ASN A 444 14.54 5.44 16.90
C ASN A 444 15.32 5.37 15.58
N PRO A 445 14.73 5.87 14.47
CA PRO A 445 15.37 5.84 13.15
C PRO A 445 16.61 6.74 13.00
N ASP A 446 17.01 7.44 14.06
CA ASP A 446 18.22 8.27 14.13
C ASP A 446 19.31 7.64 15.01
N ILE A 447 19.08 6.45 15.56
CA ILE A 447 20.01 5.79 16.48
C ILE A 447 21.37 5.56 15.81
N THR A 448 22.42 6.02 16.47
CA THR A 448 23.80 5.81 16.00
C THR A 448 24.35 4.47 16.50
N PRO A 449 25.34 3.87 15.82
CA PRO A 449 25.98 2.65 16.32
C PRO A 449 26.63 2.80 17.70
N ALA A 450 27.08 4.00 18.05
CA ALA A 450 27.61 4.30 19.38
C ALA A 450 26.51 4.26 20.45
N GLU A 451 25.38 4.92 20.21
CA GLU A 451 24.22 4.88 21.12
C GLU A 451 23.65 3.46 21.25
N PHE A 452 23.60 2.70 20.16
CA PHE A 452 23.22 1.29 20.16
C PHE A 452 24.12 0.48 21.11
N LYS A 453 25.45 0.64 21.01
CA LYS A 453 26.41 -0.04 21.88
C LYS A 453 26.33 0.44 23.34
N ASP A 454 26.10 1.72 23.57
CA ASP A 454 25.88 2.30 24.91
C ASP A 454 24.62 1.72 25.57
N ILE A 455 23.52 1.56 24.82
CA ILE A 455 22.27 0.95 25.31
C ILE A 455 22.51 -0.52 25.70
N ILE A 456 23.19 -1.30 24.86
CA ILE A 456 23.55 -2.69 25.20
C ILE A 456 24.38 -2.71 26.49
N SER A 457 25.37 -1.84 26.61
CA SER A 457 26.23 -1.79 27.79
C SER A 457 25.45 -1.51 29.08
N ALA A 458 24.46 -0.62 29.02
CA ALA A 458 23.70 -0.15 30.17
C ALA A 458 22.50 -1.04 30.53
N HIS A 459 21.85 -1.65 29.53
CA HIS A 459 20.54 -2.30 29.69
C HIS A 459 20.55 -3.82 29.58
N SER A 460 21.68 -4.46 29.23
CA SER A 460 21.75 -5.93 29.23
C SER A 460 21.46 -6.51 30.62
N ILE A 461 20.81 -7.67 30.64
CA ILE A 461 20.50 -8.43 31.86
C ILE A 461 21.81 -9.05 32.36
N GLU A 462 22.27 -8.60 33.53
CA GLU A 462 23.45 -9.15 34.19
C GLU A 462 23.25 -10.63 34.50
N ARG A 463 24.26 -11.45 34.22
CA ARG A 463 24.29 -12.87 34.55
C ARG A 463 25.37 -13.14 35.59
N ASP A 464 25.01 -13.89 36.63
CA ASP A 464 25.97 -14.30 37.64
C ASP A 464 26.95 -15.32 37.04
N LEU A 465 28.25 -15.04 37.14
CA LEU A 465 29.32 -15.98 36.83
C LEU A 465 29.21 -17.21 37.76
N GLN A 466 28.96 -18.39 37.19
CA GLN A 466 28.94 -19.64 37.96
C GLN A 466 30.36 -20.13 38.24
N LEU A 467 31.06 -19.43 39.13
CA LEU A 467 32.45 -19.67 39.56
C LEU A 467 32.77 -21.10 40.08
N LEU A 468 31.78 -21.98 40.23
CA LEU A 468 31.94 -23.33 40.80
C LEU A 468 31.27 -24.45 39.98
N ASP A 469 30.55 -24.14 38.89
CA ASP A 469 29.82 -25.12 38.07
C ASP A 469 30.08 -24.97 36.55
N ASP A 470 30.93 -24.05 36.08
CA ASP A 470 31.42 -24.07 34.68
C ASP A 470 32.34 -25.29 34.49
N PRO A 471 31.94 -26.30 33.68
CA PRO A 471 32.76 -27.50 33.46
C PRO A 471 34.12 -27.19 32.81
N GLY A 472 34.34 -25.95 32.36
CA GLY A 472 35.54 -25.51 31.66
C GLY A 472 36.62 -24.80 32.48
N PHE A 473 36.39 -24.32 33.72
CA PHE A 473 37.37 -23.46 34.43
C PHE A 473 37.98 -22.34 33.54
N ASN A 474 37.25 -21.85 32.53
CA ASN A 474 37.71 -20.86 31.54
C ASN A 474 37.13 -19.46 31.82
N ASP A 475 36.60 -19.25 33.03
CA ASP A 475 36.26 -17.93 33.55
C ASP A 475 37.56 -17.21 33.96
N CYS A 476 38.06 -16.33 33.08
CA CYS A 476 39.20 -15.45 33.36
C CYS A 476 38.77 -14.10 33.93
N SER A 477 37.51 -13.95 34.37
CA SER A 477 36.99 -12.75 34.99
C SER A 477 37.50 -12.66 36.43
N ILE A 478 38.82 -12.49 36.61
CA ILE A 478 39.49 -12.61 37.91
C ILE A 478 39.09 -11.47 38.88
N LEU A 479 38.43 -10.40 38.40
CA LEU A 479 38.15 -9.18 39.18
C LEU A 479 36.87 -8.38 38.82
N GLU A 480 36.17 -8.63 37.71
CA GLU A 480 34.99 -7.85 37.28
C GLU A 480 33.84 -8.79 36.90
N THR A 481 32.61 -8.48 37.34
CA THR A 481 31.40 -9.26 37.01
C THR A 481 30.66 -8.70 35.78
N ARG A 482 31.02 -7.50 35.31
CA ARG A 482 30.44 -6.85 34.13
C ARG A 482 31.33 -5.68 33.63
N PRO A 483 31.71 -5.64 32.35
CA PRO A 483 31.55 -6.71 31.37
C PRO A 483 32.50 -7.88 31.66
N ASP A 484 32.03 -9.11 31.46
CA ASP A 484 32.79 -10.35 31.65
C ASP A 484 33.19 -10.99 30.31
N ASN A 485 34.05 -12.01 30.34
CA ASN A 485 34.61 -12.61 29.12
C ASN A 485 33.73 -13.70 28.48
N GLU A 486 32.57 -14.01 29.05
CA GLU A 486 31.65 -15.05 28.59
C GLU A 486 30.34 -14.46 28.03
N PHE A 487 29.71 -13.56 28.77
CA PHE A 487 28.45 -12.91 28.43
C PHE A 487 28.64 -11.43 28.04
N GLY A 488 29.84 -10.87 28.18
CA GLY A 488 30.06 -9.45 27.91
C GLY A 488 29.32 -8.57 28.90
N TYR A 489 28.46 -7.68 28.42
CA TYR A 489 27.58 -6.89 29.27
C TYR A 489 26.38 -7.69 29.81
N GLY A 490 26.13 -8.90 29.31
CA GLY A 490 25.08 -9.80 29.77
C GLY A 490 24.21 -10.34 28.64
N GLN A 491 23.04 -10.87 29.01
CA GLN A 491 22.01 -11.31 28.07
C GLN A 491 21.28 -10.09 27.46
N ALA A 492 20.99 -10.13 26.16
CA ALA A 492 20.17 -9.10 25.52
C ALA A 492 18.75 -9.04 26.10
N ASP A 493 18.24 -7.81 26.28
CA ASP A 493 16.86 -7.53 26.69
C ASP A 493 16.19 -6.67 25.61
N PRO A 494 15.48 -7.28 24.64
CA PRO A 494 14.86 -6.56 23.53
C PRO A 494 13.92 -5.45 23.99
N LEU A 495 13.15 -5.68 25.06
CA LEU A 495 12.18 -4.72 25.56
C LEU A 495 12.89 -3.50 26.15
N ALA A 496 13.87 -3.72 27.03
CA ALA A 496 14.63 -2.62 27.64
C ALA A 496 15.45 -1.85 26.59
N PHE A 497 15.99 -2.55 25.59
CA PHE A 497 16.76 -1.95 24.50
C PHE A 497 15.90 -1.02 23.63
N VAL A 498 14.72 -1.49 23.23
CA VAL A 498 13.77 -0.71 22.41
C VAL A 498 13.24 0.50 23.17
N GLU A 499 12.90 0.33 24.45
CA GLU A 499 12.45 1.44 25.30
C GLU A 499 13.53 2.52 25.48
N ALA A 500 14.77 2.10 25.71
CA ALA A 500 15.90 3.02 25.86
C ALA A 500 16.22 3.72 24.52
N ALA A 501 16.21 2.98 23.40
CA ALA A 501 16.47 3.52 22.08
C ALA A 501 15.48 4.63 21.70
N GLY A 502 14.18 4.39 21.91
CA GLY A 502 13.12 5.35 21.60
C GLY A 502 12.83 6.38 22.68
N SER A 503 13.48 6.30 23.86
CA SER A 503 13.09 7.07 25.06
C SER A 503 11.59 7.02 25.32
N ILE A 504 11.04 5.80 25.25
CA ILE A 504 9.60 5.57 25.13
C ILE A 504 8.89 5.86 26.45
N ASP A 505 7.97 6.82 26.41
CA ASP A 505 6.97 7.05 27.45
C ASP A 505 5.68 6.32 27.08
N ARG A 506 5.42 5.20 27.75
CA ARG A 506 4.23 4.36 27.53
C ARG A 506 2.89 5.08 27.77
N SER A 507 2.89 6.28 28.37
CA SER A 507 1.67 7.07 28.56
C SER A 507 1.28 7.89 27.32
N LEU A 508 2.19 8.02 26.35
CA LEU A 508 1.99 8.74 25.11
C LEU A 508 1.63 7.79 23.97
N ASN A 509 0.84 8.26 23.01
CA ASN A 509 0.48 7.48 21.82
C ASN A 509 0.28 8.39 20.62
N VAL A 510 0.66 7.93 19.43
CA VAL A 510 0.48 8.59 18.14
C VAL A 510 0.01 7.56 17.12
N SER A 511 -0.87 7.97 16.20
CA SER A 511 -1.33 7.11 15.12
C SER A 511 -1.60 7.94 13.86
N MET A 512 -1.19 7.41 12.72
CA MET A 512 -1.40 7.94 11.37
C MET A 512 -2.62 7.30 10.70
N ASN A 513 -3.38 8.11 9.98
CA ASN A 513 -4.46 7.63 9.11
C ASN A 513 -3.90 7.31 7.71
N LEU A 514 -3.03 6.31 7.63
CA LEU A 514 -2.42 5.80 6.39
C LEU A 514 -2.52 4.28 6.37
N GLU A 515 -2.79 3.73 5.19
CA GLU A 515 -2.75 2.28 4.95
C GLU A 515 -1.36 1.87 4.41
N THR A 516 -0.90 0.68 4.78
CA THR A 516 0.37 0.13 4.28
C THR A 516 0.29 -0.05 2.76
N LEU A 517 1.35 0.31 2.03
CA LEU A 517 1.45 0.32 0.57
C LEU A 517 0.50 1.32 -0.13
N GLN A 518 -0.06 2.29 0.60
CA GLN A 518 -0.83 3.38 0.00
C GLN A 518 0.07 4.25 -0.90
N GLU A 519 -0.42 4.59 -2.10
CA GLU A 519 0.24 5.54 -2.99
C GLU A 519 0.11 6.98 -2.46
N ILE A 520 1.25 7.65 -2.28
CA ILE A 520 1.32 9.02 -1.76
C ILE A 520 1.97 9.91 -2.82
N GLY A 521 1.16 10.82 -3.36
CA GLY A 521 1.61 11.81 -4.33
C GLY A 521 2.47 12.90 -3.69
N ASN A 522 3.16 13.64 -4.55
CA ASN A 522 4.03 14.72 -4.14
C ASN A 522 3.24 15.81 -3.38
N GLN A 523 3.78 16.30 -2.27
CA GLN A 523 3.15 17.32 -1.41
C GLN A 523 1.79 16.94 -0.78
N SER A 524 1.52 15.65 -0.62
CA SER A 524 0.30 15.15 0.04
C SER A 524 0.24 15.55 1.52
N TYR A 525 -0.99 15.60 2.06
CA TYR A 525 -1.20 15.81 3.49
C TYR A 525 -1.33 14.46 4.20
N VAL A 526 -0.54 14.26 5.25
CA VAL A 526 -0.68 13.15 6.19
C VAL A 526 -1.36 13.68 7.45
N SER A 527 -2.27 12.90 8.03
CA SER A 527 -2.99 13.27 9.23
C SER A 527 -3.16 12.09 10.17
N GLY A 528 -3.39 12.38 11.44
CA GLY A 528 -3.51 11.36 12.46
C GLY A 528 -4.07 11.89 13.76
N THR A 529 -3.96 11.07 14.80
CA THR A 529 -4.35 11.39 16.17
C THR A 529 -3.18 11.15 17.12
N ALA A 530 -3.09 11.92 18.20
CA ALA A 530 -2.15 11.66 19.28
C ALA A 530 -2.84 11.88 20.63
N SER A 531 -2.33 11.23 21.68
CA SER A 531 -2.90 11.29 23.03
C SER A 531 -1.82 11.09 24.10
N GLY A 532 -2.19 11.37 25.36
CA GLY A 532 -1.28 11.25 26.52
C GLY A 532 -0.64 12.57 26.96
N VAL A 533 -0.73 13.62 26.14
CA VAL A 533 -0.14 14.94 26.42
C VAL A 533 -1.20 15.98 26.86
N ALA A 534 -0.80 16.92 27.72
CA ALA A 534 -1.68 18.03 28.10
C ALA A 534 -1.84 19.03 26.94
N PRO A 535 -2.99 19.72 26.81
CA PRO A 535 -3.22 20.70 25.75
C PRO A 535 -2.12 21.77 25.67
N GLY A 536 -1.56 21.96 24.48
CA GLY A 536 -0.49 22.93 24.21
C GLY A 536 0.92 22.52 24.63
N MET A 537 1.15 21.25 25.00
CA MET A 537 2.49 20.69 25.22
C MET A 537 2.84 19.66 24.16
N GLY A 538 4.14 19.43 23.96
CA GLY A 538 4.67 18.50 22.97
C GLY A 538 4.48 18.93 21.51
N ILE A 539 5.10 18.18 20.61
CA ILE A 539 4.99 18.34 19.16
C ILE A 539 4.90 16.96 18.50
N VAL A 540 3.94 16.80 17.58
CA VAL A 540 3.96 15.65 16.68
C VAL A 540 4.92 15.94 15.54
N GLU A 541 5.87 15.05 15.31
CA GLU A 541 6.84 15.11 14.23
C GLU A 541 6.59 13.95 13.26
N VAL A 542 6.79 14.22 11.96
CA VAL A 542 6.64 13.22 10.90
C VAL A 542 7.89 13.24 10.01
N ARG A 543 8.39 12.06 9.66
CA ARG A 543 9.56 11.85 8.79
C ARG A 543 9.19 10.91 7.64
N VAL A 544 9.80 11.10 6.47
CA VAL A 544 9.66 10.22 5.31
C VAL A 544 11.03 9.64 4.96
N GLY A 545 11.18 8.32 5.03
CA GLY A 545 12.42 7.60 4.74
C GLY A 545 13.62 8.17 5.50
N GLY A 546 14.73 8.39 4.79
CA GLY A 546 15.95 9.04 5.30
C GLY A 546 15.87 10.56 5.53
N GLY A 547 14.71 11.18 5.37
CA GLY A 547 14.54 12.64 5.45
C GLY A 547 14.53 13.21 6.87
N GLU A 548 14.43 14.54 6.98
CA GLU A 548 14.36 15.25 8.26
C GLU A 548 12.98 15.16 8.92
N TRP A 549 12.93 15.23 10.26
CA TRP A 549 11.69 15.31 11.02
C TRP A 549 10.98 16.66 10.83
N GLN A 550 9.68 16.62 10.58
CA GLN A 550 8.85 17.80 10.32
C GLN A 550 7.73 17.93 11.35
N GLY A 551 7.61 19.12 11.95
CA GLY A 551 6.54 19.42 12.89
C GLY A 551 5.16 19.46 12.22
N ALA A 552 4.21 18.68 12.75
CA ALA A 552 2.82 18.71 12.33
C ALA A 552 2.06 19.88 12.97
N ALA A 553 0.98 20.31 12.30
CA ALA A 553 0.05 21.30 12.83
C ALA A 553 -1.05 20.63 13.67
N ASP A 554 -1.22 21.09 14.91
CA ASP A 554 -2.34 20.73 15.77
C ASP A 554 -3.61 21.50 15.37
N LEU A 555 -4.68 20.77 15.00
CA LEU A 555 -5.94 21.35 14.54
C LEU A 555 -6.91 21.69 15.68
N LYS A 556 -6.72 21.12 16.86
CA LYS A 556 -7.65 21.19 18.01
C LYS A 556 -7.03 21.84 19.25
N GLY A 557 -5.70 21.92 19.33
CA GLY A 557 -4.94 22.46 20.45
C GLY A 557 -4.63 21.43 21.55
N ASP A 558 -4.94 20.16 21.31
CA ASP A 558 -4.72 19.02 22.21
C ASP A 558 -4.11 17.80 21.49
N TRP A 559 -3.60 17.97 20.27
CA TRP A 559 -3.06 16.92 19.39
C TRP A 559 -4.03 15.77 19.05
N SER A 560 -5.31 15.85 19.45
CA SER A 560 -6.32 14.85 19.09
C SER A 560 -6.54 14.75 17.59
N GLN A 561 -6.19 15.81 16.85
CA GLN A 561 -6.12 15.83 15.39
C GLN A 561 -4.92 16.64 14.95
N TRP A 562 -4.00 16.00 14.24
CA TRP A 562 -2.81 16.64 13.69
C TRP A 562 -2.73 16.41 12.18
N ARG A 563 -2.03 17.31 11.50
CA ARG A 563 -1.78 17.23 10.05
C ARG A 563 -0.43 17.81 9.69
N VAL A 564 0.30 17.15 8.82
CA VAL A 564 1.54 17.64 8.20
C VAL A 564 1.38 17.64 6.68
N LYS A 565 2.03 18.60 6.02
CA LYS A 565 2.17 18.58 4.56
C LYS A 565 3.54 17.99 4.26
N LEU A 566 3.61 16.91 3.49
CA LEU A 566 4.88 16.32 3.10
C LEU A 566 5.63 17.25 2.16
N ASP A 567 6.96 17.21 2.25
CA ASP A 567 7.83 17.86 1.29
C ASP A 567 7.80 17.18 -0.07
N SER A 568 8.42 17.83 -1.05
CA SER A 568 8.49 17.29 -2.39
C SER A 568 9.54 16.19 -2.48
N HIS A 569 9.13 14.97 -2.80
CA HIS A 569 10.05 13.89 -3.16
C HIS A 569 10.44 13.97 -4.64
N ALA A 570 11.68 13.56 -4.95
CA ALA A 570 12.27 13.64 -6.29
C ALA A 570 12.25 12.30 -7.04
N GLU A 571 12.04 11.20 -6.32
CA GLU A 571 12.03 9.83 -6.86
C GLU A 571 10.79 9.10 -6.37
N SER A 572 10.09 8.42 -7.30
CA SER A 572 9.04 7.46 -6.97
C SER A 572 9.65 6.17 -6.41
N GLY A 573 9.00 5.54 -5.44
CA GLY A 573 9.45 4.26 -4.90
C GLY A 573 8.86 3.92 -3.53
N ASN A 574 9.20 2.73 -3.04
CA ASN A 574 8.83 2.28 -1.70
C ASN A 574 9.57 3.11 -0.65
N SER A 575 8.84 3.64 0.32
CA SER A 575 9.40 4.40 1.44
C SER A 575 8.58 4.14 2.70
N THR A 576 9.10 4.51 3.86
CA THR A 576 8.38 4.45 5.13
C THR A 576 8.10 5.86 5.63
N ILE A 577 6.90 6.12 6.15
CA ILE A 577 6.56 7.34 6.88
C ILE A 577 6.53 7.01 8.36
N TYR A 578 7.20 7.82 9.17
CA TYR A 578 7.26 7.70 10.62
C TYR A 578 6.54 8.89 11.26
N ALA A 579 5.83 8.65 12.36
CA ALA A 579 5.28 9.71 13.20
C ALA A 579 5.59 9.45 14.68
N ARG A 580 5.97 10.49 15.42
CA ARG A 580 6.21 10.44 16.86
C ARG A 580 5.65 11.67 17.57
N LEU A 581 5.24 11.53 18.82
CA LEU A 581 4.88 12.63 19.70
C LEU A 581 6.03 12.88 20.68
N VAL A 582 6.70 14.03 20.58
CA VAL A 582 7.82 14.42 21.43
C VAL A 582 7.34 15.40 22.50
N VAL A 583 7.46 15.06 23.77
CA VAL A 583 7.19 15.99 24.90
C VAL A 583 8.48 16.59 25.43
N SER A 584 9.53 15.77 25.52
CA SER A 584 10.92 16.14 25.83
C SER A 584 11.86 15.10 25.23
N GLU A 585 13.18 15.34 25.28
CA GLU A 585 14.19 14.38 24.80
C GLU A 585 14.06 13.00 25.48
N ASP A 586 13.71 12.96 26.77
CA ASP A 586 13.53 11.72 27.53
C ASP A 586 12.07 11.19 27.58
N SER A 587 11.14 11.76 26.81
CA SER A 587 9.72 11.37 26.83
C SER A 587 9.10 11.54 25.45
N ILE A 588 9.10 10.43 24.71
CA ILE A 588 8.64 10.32 23.33
C ILE A 588 7.63 9.17 23.25
N SER A 589 6.58 9.30 22.44
CA SER A 589 5.67 8.18 22.18
C SER A 589 6.37 7.06 21.39
N PRO A 590 5.85 5.83 21.43
CA PRO A 590 6.17 4.85 20.39
C PRO A 590 5.97 5.46 19.00
N VAL A 591 6.87 5.16 18.06
CA VAL A 591 6.81 5.64 16.68
C VAL A 591 5.72 4.86 15.93
N ASP A 592 4.86 5.53 15.18
CA ASP A 592 3.98 4.85 14.22
C ASP A 592 4.67 4.85 12.86
N ALA A 593 5.00 3.67 12.33
CA ALA A 593 5.66 3.49 11.04
C ALA A 593 4.71 2.88 10.00
N ARG A 594 4.66 3.44 8.79
CA ARG A 594 3.80 2.97 7.68
C ARG A 594 4.58 2.90 6.37
N ARG A 595 4.60 1.73 5.73
CA ARG A 595 5.13 1.58 4.35
C ARG A 595 4.20 2.25 3.37
N VAL A 596 4.73 3.01 2.42
CA VAL A 596 3.98 3.74 1.39
C VAL A 596 4.72 3.68 0.05
N ILE A 597 3.99 3.93 -1.03
CA ILE A 597 4.57 4.06 -2.38
C ILE A 597 4.55 5.54 -2.76
N LEU A 598 5.72 6.19 -2.80
CA LEU A 598 5.82 7.57 -3.26
C LEU A 598 5.68 7.60 -4.77
N VAL A 599 4.80 8.46 -5.31
CA VAL A 599 4.57 8.58 -6.76
C VAL A 599 4.85 10.00 -7.25
N ASP A 600 5.56 10.12 -8.38
CA ASP A 600 5.89 11.36 -9.08
C ASP A 600 4.66 11.91 -9.82
N GLY A 601 3.66 12.32 -9.05
CA GLY A 601 2.47 13.02 -9.54
C GLY A 601 2.04 14.07 -8.53
N GLU A 602 1.56 15.23 -9.01
CA GLU A 602 0.75 16.10 -8.15
C GLU A 602 -0.42 15.27 -7.65
N ALA A 603 -0.56 15.16 -6.32
CA ALA A 603 -1.63 14.38 -5.71
C ALA A 603 -2.96 14.79 -6.35
N SER A 604 -3.57 13.88 -7.11
CA SER A 604 -4.99 13.99 -7.36
C SER A 604 -5.63 13.84 -5.99
N ASP A 605 -6.40 14.84 -5.58
CA ASP A 605 -7.22 14.90 -4.34
C ASP A 605 -8.27 13.75 -4.25
N ALA A 606 -8.10 12.69 -5.04
CA ALA A 606 -8.94 11.53 -5.13
C ALA A 606 -8.43 10.48 -4.14
N MET A 607 -9.30 10.16 -3.19
CA MET A 607 -9.32 8.95 -2.37
C MET A 607 -8.64 9.03 -0.99
N SER A 608 -8.91 10.11 -0.25
CA SER A 608 -9.19 9.92 1.18
C SER A 608 -10.59 9.30 1.31
N GLY A 609 -10.71 8.13 1.93
CA GLY A 609 -11.93 7.33 2.13
C GLY A 609 -13.08 7.99 2.92
N ASP A 610 -13.11 9.31 3.04
CA ASP A 610 -14.09 10.06 3.84
C ASP A 610 -15.34 10.49 3.04
N MET A 611 -15.34 10.36 1.70
CA MET A 611 -16.49 10.77 0.87
C MET A 611 -17.72 9.86 0.97
N MET A 612 -17.61 8.67 1.58
CA MET A 612 -18.78 7.82 1.86
C MET A 612 -19.50 8.15 3.18
N GLN A 613 -18.97 9.07 4.01
CA GLN A 613 -19.60 9.49 5.27
C GLN A 613 -20.43 10.77 5.19
N PHE A 614 -20.63 11.37 4.01
CA PHE A 614 -21.60 12.45 3.86
C PHE A 614 -23.02 11.90 3.80
N GLY A 615 -23.51 11.53 4.99
CA GLY A 615 -24.88 11.16 5.24
C GLY A 615 -25.87 12.24 4.82
N LEU A 616 -27.14 11.85 4.85
CA LEU A 616 -28.35 12.64 4.57
C LEU A 616 -28.28 14.14 4.95
N SER A 617 -27.51 14.51 5.97
CA SER A 617 -27.27 15.85 6.51
C SER A 617 -26.71 16.86 5.49
N VAL A 618 -25.76 16.49 4.63
CA VAL A 618 -25.16 17.41 3.63
C VAL A 618 -26.18 17.80 2.55
N PHE A 619 -27.16 16.94 2.27
CA PHE A 619 -28.25 17.22 1.34
C PHE A 619 -29.44 17.88 2.02
N LEU A 620 -29.76 17.49 3.26
CA LEU A 620 -30.92 17.99 3.99
C LEU A 620 -30.73 19.45 4.42
N PHE A 621 -29.52 19.86 4.81
CA PHE A 621 -29.27 21.21 5.31
C PHE A 621 -29.41 22.30 4.22
N PRO A 622 -28.79 22.19 3.02
CA PRO A 622 -29.02 23.13 1.93
C PRO A 622 -30.48 23.08 1.44
N PHE A 623 -31.12 21.91 1.44
CA PHE A 623 -32.53 21.76 1.08
C PHE A 623 -33.47 22.50 2.05
N LEU A 624 -33.28 22.32 3.35
CA LEU A 624 -34.04 23.04 4.39
C LEU A 624 -33.75 24.54 4.36
N CYS A 625 -32.51 24.95 4.09
CA CYS A 625 -32.16 26.35 3.90
C CYS A 625 -32.86 26.96 2.67
N ALA A 626 -32.94 26.24 1.55
CA ALA A 626 -33.65 26.69 0.36
C ALA A 626 -35.16 26.80 0.60
N VAL A 627 -35.77 25.81 1.28
CA VAL A 627 -37.19 25.85 1.66
C VAL A 627 -37.48 26.99 2.64
N ALA A 628 -36.61 27.20 3.62
CA ALA A 628 -36.72 28.32 4.56
C ALA A 628 -36.55 29.68 3.87
N LEU A 629 -35.62 29.80 2.92
CA LEU A 629 -35.41 31.01 2.13
C LEU A 629 -36.62 31.34 1.26
N ILE A 630 -37.19 30.34 0.57
CA ILE A 630 -38.41 30.50 -0.23
C ILE A 630 -39.59 30.89 0.66
N SER A 631 -39.73 30.25 1.83
CA SER A 631 -40.79 30.56 2.80
C SER A 631 -40.63 31.97 3.40
N PHE A 632 -39.40 32.38 3.69
CA PHE A 632 -39.05 33.72 4.17
C PHE A 632 -39.33 34.80 3.13
N ILE A 633 -39.00 34.55 1.86
CA ILE A 633 -39.31 35.45 0.74
C ILE A 633 -40.83 35.56 0.55
N ALA A 634 -41.57 34.44 0.62
CA ALA A 634 -43.04 34.43 0.50
C ALA A 634 -43.72 35.27 1.62
N LEU A 635 -43.18 35.21 2.85
CA LEU A 635 -43.65 36.02 3.98
C LEU A 635 -43.26 37.50 3.84
N ARG A 636 -42.03 37.80 3.40
CA ARG A 636 -41.53 39.18 3.23
C ARG A 636 -42.23 39.94 2.11
N GLU A 637 -42.55 39.28 1.01
CA GLU A 637 -43.21 39.88 -0.17
C GLU A 637 -44.74 39.97 -0.03
N ARG A 638 -45.29 39.63 1.14
CA ARG A 638 -46.73 39.70 1.43
C ARG A 638 -47.59 39.00 0.38
N TRP A 639 -47.24 37.76 0.04
CA TRP A 639 -48.06 36.93 -0.84
C TRP A 639 -49.48 36.72 -0.28
N ASP A 640 -49.66 36.88 1.04
CA ASP A 640 -50.94 36.97 1.76
C ASP A 640 -51.86 38.12 1.30
N ARG A 641 -51.35 39.14 0.60
CA ARG A 641 -52.16 40.25 0.05
C ARG A 641 -52.56 40.07 -1.40
N LYS A 642 -51.83 39.27 -2.18
CA LYS A 642 -52.20 38.91 -3.56
C LYS A 642 -53.16 37.72 -3.60
N ILE A 643 -53.32 37.02 -2.48
CA ILE A 643 -54.27 35.93 -2.24
C ILE A 643 -55.33 36.48 -1.28
N ASN A 644 -56.60 36.54 -1.69
CA ASN A 644 -57.63 37.26 -0.94
C ASN A 644 -58.09 36.46 0.30
N PHE A 645 -57.57 36.78 1.49
CA PHE A 645 -57.92 36.15 2.78
C PHE A 645 -59.13 36.78 3.50
N SER A 646 -60.00 37.51 2.81
CA SER A 646 -60.97 38.43 3.43
C SER A 646 -62.17 37.81 4.17
N GLU A 647 -62.14 36.55 4.61
CA GLU A 647 -63.27 35.94 5.34
C GLU A 647 -62.96 35.45 6.76
N TYR A 648 -61.79 35.76 7.35
CA TYR A 648 -61.48 35.25 8.69
C TYR A 648 -60.89 36.29 9.65
N LYS A 649 -61.65 36.63 10.70
CA LYS A 649 -61.19 37.46 11.83
C LYS A 649 -60.41 36.59 12.84
N PRO A 650 -59.18 36.96 13.25
CA PRO A 650 -58.41 36.17 14.19
C PRO A 650 -58.69 36.58 15.65
N SER A 651 -58.65 35.60 16.54
CA SER A 651 -58.61 35.78 17.99
C SER A 651 -57.27 35.28 18.51
N THR A 652 -56.51 36.21 19.10
CA THR A 652 -55.33 36.11 19.99
C THR A 652 -54.81 34.72 20.38
N SER A 653 -53.59 34.39 19.96
CA SER A 653 -52.36 34.26 20.80
C SER A 653 -51.28 33.48 20.04
N GLY A 654 -50.02 33.84 20.30
CA GLY A 654 -48.88 33.55 19.44
C GLY A 654 -48.38 32.10 19.43
N ILE A 655 -47.43 31.88 18.51
CA ILE A 655 -46.52 30.73 18.36
C ILE A 655 -47.11 29.49 17.66
N ILE A 656 -48.43 29.29 17.61
CA ILE A 656 -49.02 28.10 16.92
C ILE A 656 -49.23 28.29 15.40
N ASP A 657 -49.14 29.50 14.86
CA ASP A 657 -49.42 29.76 13.42
C ASP A 657 -48.31 29.33 12.45
N GLY A 658 -47.08 29.10 12.92
CA GLY A 658 -45.98 28.61 12.07
C GLY A 658 -46.12 27.15 11.64
N LEU A 659 -46.91 26.34 12.36
CA LEU A 659 -47.09 24.91 12.12
C LEU A 659 -48.30 24.56 11.24
N ARG A 660 -49.07 25.56 10.77
CA ARG A 660 -50.26 25.34 9.93
C ARG A 660 -49.99 25.31 8.42
N ILE A 661 -48.76 25.60 7.99
CA ILE A 661 -48.34 25.53 6.57
C ILE A 661 -48.21 24.08 6.08
N ALA A 662 -48.14 23.11 6.99
CA ALA A 662 -48.04 21.67 6.68
C ALA A 662 -49.38 20.91 6.73
N ASN A 663 -50.53 21.59 6.70
CA ASN A 663 -51.84 20.93 6.80
C ASN A 663 -52.35 20.46 5.42
N PRO A 664 -52.38 19.14 5.12
CA PRO A 664 -52.71 18.62 3.79
C PRO A 664 -54.15 18.93 3.32
N MET A 665 -55.04 19.33 4.23
CA MET A 665 -56.43 19.68 3.91
C MET A 665 -56.60 21.01 3.15
N LEU A 666 -55.60 21.90 3.12
CA LEU A 666 -55.68 23.21 2.46
C LEU A 666 -55.13 23.20 1.02
N TYR A 667 -54.48 22.11 0.59
CA TYR A 667 -53.96 21.93 -0.78
C TYR A 667 -54.99 22.20 -1.91
N PRO A 668 -56.29 21.83 -1.77
CA PRO A 668 -57.28 22.10 -2.81
C PRO A 668 -57.54 23.59 -3.04
N ASP A 669 -57.46 24.42 -1.99
CA ASP A 669 -57.77 25.85 -2.07
C ASP A 669 -56.56 26.66 -2.55
N TYR A 670 -55.33 26.25 -2.18
CA TYR A 670 -54.10 26.77 -2.80
C TYR A 670 -54.04 26.45 -4.30
N ALA A 671 -54.40 25.23 -4.69
CA ALA A 671 -54.46 24.84 -6.09
C ALA A 671 -55.50 25.67 -6.88
N LYS A 672 -56.69 25.92 -6.32
CA LYS A 672 -57.70 26.79 -6.95
C LYS A 672 -57.23 28.24 -7.11
N SER A 673 -56.55 28.79 -6.10
CA SER A 673 -56.01 30.15 -6.14
C SER A 673 -54.88 30.30 -7.16
N ALA A 674 -53.96 29.32 -7.23
CA ALA A 674 -52.91 29.27 -8.25
C ALA A 674 -53.49 29.12 -9.67
N ILE A 675 -54.55 28.33 -9.84
CA ILE A 675 -55.28 28.23 -11.13
C ILE A 675 -55.96 29.56 -11.49
N GLY A 676 -56.45 30.32 -10.50
CA GLY A 676 -56.99 31.67 -10.70
C GLY A 676 -55.94 32.67 -11.16
N ALA A 677 -54.82 32.78 -10.42
CA ALA A 677 -53.69 33.63 -10.76
C ALA A 677 -53.02 33.24 -12.09
N TRP A 678 -53.04 31.94 -12.44
CA TRP A 678 -52.62 31.45 -13.75
C TRP A 678 -53.59 31.87 -14.86
N LYS A 679 -54.89 32.05 -14.61
CA LYS A 679 -55.87 32.42 -15.64
C LYS A 679 -55.91 33.92 -15.95
N ASP A 680 -55.33 34.78 -15.11
CA ASP A 680 -55.23 36.21 -15.37
C ASP A 680 -54.18 36.50 -16.48
N GLY A 681 -54.59 37.17 -17.56
CA GLY A 681 -53.75 37.43 -18.75
C GLY A 681 -53.70 36.25 -19.75
N GLU A 682 -53.35 36.49 -21.02
CA GLU A 682 -53.26 35.44 -22.04
C GLU A 682 -51.80 35.11 -22.47
N SER A 683 -50.83 35.98 -22.16
CA SER A 683 -49.41 35.84 -22.53
C SER A 683 -48.45 35.97 -21.35
N LEU A 684 -47.20 35.52 -21.53
CA LEU A 684 -46.12 35.67 -20.54
C LEU A 684 -45.79 37.14 -20.27
N SER A 685 -45.85 38.01 -21.28
CA SER A 685 -45.60 39.44 -21.11
C SER A 685 -46.62 40.13 -20.20
N GLU A 686 -47.85 39.62 -20.12
CA GLU A 686 -48.94 40.25 -19.36
C GLU A 686 -48.98 39.88 -17.88
N ASN A 687 -48.49 38.68 -17.49
CA ASN A 687 -48.62 38.17 -16.13
C ASN A 687 -47.28 37.72 -15.52
N GLN A 688 -46.84 38.44 -14.47
CA GLN A 688 -45.65 38.16 -13.66
C GLN A 688 -45.64 36.74 -13.07
N PHE A 689 -46.77 36.24 -12.59
CA PHE A 689 -46.88 34.89 -12.03
C PHE A 689 -46.64 33.81 -13.10
N ARG A 690 -47.19 34.00 -14.31
CA ARG A 690 -46.92 33.09 -15.44
C ARG A 690 -45.44 33.10 -15.82
N ARG A 691 -44.77 34.27 -15.82
CA ARG A 691 -43.32 34.36 -16.10
C ARG A 691 -42.51 33.49 -15.15
N TYR A 692 -42.64 33.71 -13.85
CA TYR A 692 -41.84 32.99 -12.84
C TYR A 692 -42.12 31.49 -12.86
N VAL A 693 -43.39 31.09 -12.90
CA VAL A 693 -43.76 29.67 -12.88
C VAL A 693 -43.32 28.97 -14.18
N SER A 694 -43.50 29.59 -15.34
CA SER A 694 -43.09 28.99 -16.61
C SER A 694 -41.58 28.85 -16.73
N LEU A 695 -40.81 29.90 -16.42
CA LEU A 695 -39.35 29.84 -16.47
C LEU A 695 -38.80 28.81 -15.45
N SER A 696 -39.39 28.72 -14.26
CA SER A 696 -39.01 27.72 -13.26
C SER A 696 -39.28 26.29 -13.73
N ILE A 697 -40.45 26.01 -14.29
CA ILE A 697 -40.79 24.67 -14.81
C ILE A 697 -39.85 24.27 -15.96
N LEU A 698 -39.50 25.21 -16.84
CA LEU A 698 -38.58 24.97 -17.94
C LEU A 698 -37.14 24.66 -17.43
N TYR A 699 -36.70 25.31 -16.36
CA TYR A 699 -35.41 25.02 -15.71
C TYR A 699 -35.43 23.67 -14.95
N THR A 700 -36.56 23.27 -14.38
CA THR A 700 -36.74 21.92 -13.81
C THR A 700 -36.55 20.83 -14.86
N ALA A 701 -37.02 21.07 -16.11
CA ALA A 701 -36.86 20.14 -17.22
C ALA A 701 -35.40 19.87 -17.59
N GLN A 702 -34.49 20.81 -17.31
CA GLN A 702 -33.06 20.65 -17.52
C GLN A 702 -32.38 19.95 -16.33
N GLY A 703 -32.78 20.35 -15.11
CA GLY A 703 -32.21 19.80 -13.89
C GLY A 703 -32.45 18.30 -13.73
N LEU A 704 -33.62 17.81 -14.13
CA LEU A 704 -34.00 16.40 -13.95
C LEU A 704 -33.11 15.42 -14.74
N PRO A 705 -32.88 15.61 -16.06
CA PRO A 705 -31.86 14.84 -16.78
C PRO A 705 -30.44 15.05 -16.29
N GLN A 706 -30.09 16.26 -15.87
CA GLN A 706 -28.76 16.54 -15.34
C GLN A 706 -28.49 15.76 -14.06
N GLY A 707 -29.44 15.68 -13.13
CA GLY A 707 -29.30 14.86 -11.92
C GLY A 707 -29.12 13.37 -12.25
N PHE A 708 -29.87 12.86 -13.23
CA PHE A 708 -29.74 11.45 -13.65
C PHE A 708 -28.36 11.16 -14.24
N THR A 709 -27.90 12.01 -15.16
CA THR A 709 -26.65 11.79 -15.92
C THR A 709 -25.38 12.08 -15.12
N TYR A 710 -25.41 13.04 -14.20
CA TYR A 710 -24.23 13.43 -13.41
C TYR A 710 -24.11 12.68 -12.09
N VAL A 711 -25.19 12.06 -11.59
CA VAL A 711 -25.21 11.42 -10.26
C VAL A 711 -25.68 9.98 -10.34
N ALA A 712 -26.92 9.74 -10.76
CA ALA A 712 -27.52 8.41 -10.69
C ALA A 712 -26.85 7.39 -11.63
N PHE A 713 -26.48 7.82 -12.84
CA PHE A 713 -25.90 6.96 -13.85
C PHE A 713 -24.42 6.60 -13.59
N PRO A 714 -23.51 7.54 -13.25
CA PRO A 714 -22.16 7.21 -12.79
C PRO A 714 -22.14 6.28 -11.57
N ALA A 715 -23.02 6.51 -10.59
CA ALA A 715 -23.16 5.63 -9.43
C ALA A 715 -23.61 4.21 -9.82
N PHE A 716 -24.47 4.08 -10.83
CA PHE A 716 -24.85 2.77 -11.38
C PHE A 716 -23.66 2.07 -12.05
N LEU A 717 -22.85 2.79 -12.84
CA LEU A 717 -21.67 2.21 -13.49
C LEU A 717 -20.62 1.75 -12.48
N ALA A 718 -20.38 2.54 -11.42
CA ALA A 718 -19.46 2.18 -10.34
C ALA A 718 -19.86 0.89 -9.61
N VAL A 719 -21.17 0.63 -9.46
CA VAL A 719 -21.69 -0.62 -8.85
C VAL A 719 -21.61 -1.82 -9.82
N ASN A 720 -21.38 -1.60 -11.11
CA ASN A 720 -21.25 -2.67 -12.12
C ASN A 720 -19.78 -2.80 -12.58
N ASP A 721 -18.82 -2.55 -11.69
CA ASP A 721 -17.38 -2.74 -11.89
C ASP A 721 -16.78 -2.00 -13.09
N VAL A 722 -17.38 -0.87 -13.50
CA VAL A 722 -16.80 0.00 -14.54
C VAL A 722 -15.72 0.88 -13.91
N SER A 723 -14.57 0.97 -14.56
CA SER A 723 -13.41 1.69 -14.02
C SER A 723 -13.73 3.17 -13.74
N PRO A 724 -13.15 3.78 -12.69
CA PRO A 724 -13.30 5.22 -12.43
C PRO A 724 -12.85 6.09 -13.60
N VAL A 725 -11.83 5.66 -14.35
CA VAL A 725 -11.33 6.36 -15.54
C VAL A 725 -12.37 6.37 -16.65
N ASP A 726 -13.03 5.25 -16.93
CA ASP A 726 -14.10 5.18 -17.93
C ASP A 726 -15.31 6.01 -17.53
N ILE A 727 -15.64 6.03 -16.23
CA ILE A 727 -16.71 6.88 -15.69
C ILE A 727 -16.35 8.37 -15.82
N ALA A 728 -15.10 8.76 -15.56
CA ALA A 728 -14.63 10.13 -15.73
C ALA A 728 -14.62 10.56 -17.20
N ALA A 729 -14.18 9.69 -18.11
CA ALA A 729 -14.22 9.93 -19.55
C ALA A 729 -15.66 10.11 -20.06
N LEU A 730 -16.59 9.27 -19.59
CA LEU A 730 -18.02 9.39 -19.86
C LEU A 730 -18.58 10.72 -19.34
N TRP A 731 -18.21 11.11 -18.13
CA TRP A 731 -18.65 12.37 -17.53
C TRP A 731 -18.14 13.58 -18.32
N ALA A 732 -16.86 13.59 -18.70
CA ALA A 732 -16.26 14.63 -19.51
C ALA A 732 -16.95 14.75 -20.88
N ALA A 733 -17.25 13.62 -21.52
CA ALA A 733 -18.00 13.59 -22.77
C ALA A 733 -19.41 14.18 -22.60
N ILE A 734 -20.15 13.79 -21.55
CA ILE A 734 -21.51 14.30 -21.27
C ILE A 734 -21.51 15.80 -20.94
N ALA A 735 -20.45 16.30 -20.31
CA ALA A 735 -20.31 17.71 -19.96
C ALA A 735 -19.94 18.59 -21.15
N LEU A 736 -19.21 18.06 -22.14
CA LEU A 736 -18.65 18.80 -23.27
C LEU A 736 -19.67 19.67 -24.05
N PRO A 737 -20.91 19.23 -24.34
CA PRO A 737 -21.92 20.07 -24.99
C PRO A 737 -22.20 21.41 -24.30
N TRP A 738 -22.09 21.47 -22.97
CA TRP A 738 -22.33 22.70 -22.20
C TRP A 738 -21.26 23.76 -22.45
N THR A 739 -20.04 23.34 -22.81
CA THR A 739 -18.94 24.24 -23.21
C THR A 739 -19.25 24.97 -24.51
N PHE A 740 -19.99 24.32 -25.43
CA PHE A 740 -20.35 24.89 -26.74
C PHE A 740 -21.65 25.69 -26.74
N LYS A 741 -22.21 26.01 -25.56
CA LYS A 741 -23.49 26.76 -25.48
C LYS A 741 -23.45 28.14 -26.15
N PHE A 742 -22.27 28.74 -26.31
CA PHE A 742 -22.10 30.01 -27.01
C PHE A 742 -22.50 29.92 -28.50
N VAL A 743 -22.48 28.74 -29.10
CA VAL A 743 -22.91 28.49 -30.50
C VAL A 743 -24.42 28.65 -30.64
N TRP A 744 -25.18 28.29 -29.61
CA TRP A 744 -26.64 28.34 -29.65
C TRP A 744 -27.20 29.77 -29.59
N GLY A 745 -26.47 30.73 -29.02
CA GLY A 745 -26.91 32.13 -28.93
C GLY A 745 -27.21 32.73 -30.31
N PRO A 746 -26.23 32.80 -31.23
CA PRO A 746 -26.44 33.26 -32.61
C PRO A 746 -27.50 32.46 -33.36
N MET A 747 -27.64 31.16 -33.07
CA MET A 747 -28.62 30.28 -33.71
C MET A 747 -30.06 30.66 -33.33
N VAL A 748 -30.31 30.79 -32.02
CA VAL A 748 -31.61 31.13 -31.43
C VAL A 748 -31.99 32.59 -31.76
N ASP A 749 -31.02 33.49 -31.90
CA ASP A 749 -31.23 34.88 -32.30
C ASP A 749 -31.40 35.07 -33.81
N GLY A 750 -30.68 34.31 -34.64
CA GLY A 750 -30.65 34.48 -36.09
C GLY A 750 -31.87 33.91 -36.82
N ILE A 751 -32.44 32.81 -36.34
CA ILE A 751 -33.62 32.18 -36.94
C ILE A 751 -34.82 32.36 -36.03
N GLN A 752 -35.72 33.26 -36.44
CA GLN A 752 -36.92 33.60 -35.67
C GLN A 752 -38.18 33.26 -36.48
N ALA A 753 -39.21 32.78 -35.81
CA ALA A 753 -40.54 32.59 -36.37
C ALA A 753 -41.55 33.47 -35.60
N PRO A 754 -41.60 34.80 -35.86
CA PRO A 754 -42.31 35.77 -35.02
C PRO A 754 -43.80 35.47 -34.84
N SER A 755 -44.41 34.75 -35.78
CA SER A 755 -45.83 34.36 -35.74
C SER A 755 -46.16 33.28 -34.71
N TYR A 756 -45.18 32.52 -34.19
CA TYR A 756 -45.37 31.40 -33.26
C TYR A 756 -44.63 31.56 -31.91
N GLY A 757 -44.08 32.75 -31.66
CA GLY A 757 -43.13 33.05 -30.57
C GLY A 757 -41.68 33.05 -31.07
N ARG A 758 -40.85 33.97 -30.57
CA ARG A 758 -39.45 34.11 -31.00
C ARG A 758 -38.57 32.98 -30.48
N ARG A 759 -38.84 32.47 -29.27
CA ARG A 759 -37.97 31.52 -28.55
C ARG A 759 -38.61 30.14 -28.36
N ARG A 760 -39.94 30.07 -28.33
CA ARG A 760 -40.76 28.89 -28.10
C ARG A 760 -40.51 27.75 -29.10
N PRO A 761 -40.39 27.98 -30.43
CA PRO A 761 -40.06 26.91 -31.36
C PRO A 761 -38.73 26.21 -31.05
N TRP A 762 -37.73 26.97 -30.59
CA TRP A 762 -36.42 26.43 -30.18
C TRP A 762 -36.52 25.60 -28.90
N ILE A 763 -37.26 26.08 -27.90
CA ILE A 763 -37.51 25.33 -26.66
C ILE A 763 -38.23 24.01 -26.94
N LEU A 764 -39.24 24.02 -27.83
CA LEU A 764 -39.97 22.81 -28.22
C LEU A 764 -39.11 21.82 -29.02
N PHE A 765 -38.27 22.34 -29.92
CA PHE A 765 -37.32 21.51 -30.67
C PHE A 765 -36.32 20.82 -29.74
N ALA A 766 -35.74 21.59 -28.81
CA ALA A 766 -34.81 21.06 -27.81
C ALA A 766 -35.45 20.00 -26.91
N GLN A 767 -36.65 20.26 -26.38
CA GLN A 767 -37.36 19.29 -25.53
C GLN A 767 -37.74 18.03 -26.29
N THR A 768 -38.12 18.14 -27.56
CA THR A 768 -38.39 16.98 -28.41
C THR A 768 -37.13 16.13 -28.59
N GLY A 769 -35.99 16.77 -28.87
CA GLY A 769 -34.69 16.08 -28.97
C GLY A 769 -34.28 15.38 -27.68
N MET A 770 -34.48 16.02 -26.52
CA MET A 770 -34.24 15.40 -25.22
C MET A 770 -35.15 14.19 -24.95
N VAL A 771 -36.43 14.25 -25.32
CA VAL A 771 -37.37 13.12 -25.17
C VAL A 771 -36.98 11.95 -26.08
N VAL A 772 -36.62 12.22 -27.33
CA VAL A 772 -36.23 11.18 -28.30
C VAL A 772 -34.94 10.49 -27.87
N THR A 773 -33.90 11.26 -27.51
CA THR A 773 -32.60 10.73 -27.08
C THR A 773 -32.70 9.90 -25.79
N LEU A 774 -33.47 10.38 -24.81
CA LEU A 774 -33.70 9.65 -23.57
C LEU A 774 -34.59 8.41 -23.78
N GLY A 775 -35.53 8.47 -24.73
CA GLY A 775 -36.34 7.33 -25.15
C GLY A 775 -35.51 6.24 -25.84
N ALA A 776 -34.49 6.63 -26.61
CA ALA A 776 -33.58 5.69 -27.26
C ALA A 776 -32.80 4.82 -26.26
N LEU A 777 -32.48 5.34 -25.07
CA LEU A 777 -31.81 4.58 -24.00
C LEU A 777 -32.62 3.36 -23.53
N LEU A 778 -33.95 3.37 -23.67
CA LEU A 778 -34.79 2.22 -23.29
C LEU A 778 -34.58 1.00 -24.21
N PHE A 779 -34.13 1.22 -25.44
CA PHE A 779 -33.90 0.17 -26.42
C PHE A 779 -32.50 -0.47 -26.32
N VAL A 780 -31.61 0.10 -25.50
CA VAL A 780 -30.29 -0.48 -25.22
C VAL A 780 -30.45 -1.69 -24.29
N SER A 781 -30.01 -2.87 -24.71
CA SER A 781 -30.23 -4.13 -23.98
C SER A 781 -29.52 -4.15 -22.62
N ASN A 782 -28.21 -3.87 -22.59
CA ASN A 782 -27.40 -3.70 -21.38
C ASN A 782 -26.66 -2.35 -21.41
N LEU A 783 -26.91 -1.49 -20.42
CA LEU A 783 -26.32 -0.15 -20.35
C LEU A 783 -24.87 -0.17 -19.86
N ALA A 784 -24.48 -1.18 -19.07
CA ALA A 784 -23.12 -1.32 -18.55
C ALA A 784 -22.16 -1.94 -19.59
N GLU A 785 -22.65 -2.83 -20.45
CA GLU A 785 -21.83 -3.41 -21.54
C GLU A 785 -21.71 -2.49 -22.78
N SER A 786 -22.57 -1.48 -22.91
CA SER A 786 -22.65 -0.60 -24.09
C SER A 786 -22.27 0.86 -23.78
N ILE A 787 -21.23 1.07 -22.95
CA ILE A 787 -20.82 2.38 -22.43
C ILE A 787 -20.65 3.42 -23.55
N GLN A 788 -20.01 3.04 -24.66
CA GLN A 788 -19.79 3.94 -25.80
C GLN A 788 -21.10 4.43 -26.42
N LEU A 789 -22.06 3.53 -26.66
CA LEU A 789 -23.37 3.87 -27.22
C LEU A 789 -24.16 4.77 -26.25
N VAL A 790 -24.09 4.47 -24.95
CA VAL A 790 -24.79 5.25 -23.93
C VAL A 790 -24.17 6.64 -23.80
N THR A 791 -22.85 6.74 -23.82
CA THR A 791 -22.12 8.02 -23.83
C THR A 791 -22.52 8.87 -25.02
N LEU A 792 -22.58 8.29 -26.22
CA LEU A 792 -23.03 9.00 -27.42
C LEU A 792 -24.47 9.51 -27.30
N LEU A 793 -25.40 8.68 -26.82
CA LEU A 793 -26.79 9.07 -26.63
C LEU A 793 -26.94 10.19 -25.59
N LEU A 794 -26.18 10.13 -24.50
CA LEU A 794 -26.17 11.16 -23.45
C LEU A 794 -25.46 12.45 -23.88
N PHE A 795 -24.44 12.35 -24.73
CA PHE A 795 -23.80 13.49 -25.40
C PHE A 795 -24.82 14.24 -26.27
N VAL A 796 -25.53 13.52 -27.15
CA VAL A 796 -26.56 14.12 -28.01
C VAL A 796 -27.71 14.69 -27.18
N HIS A 797 -28.10 14.02 -26.10
CA HIS A 797 -29.08 14.53 -25.16
C HIS A 797 -28.65 15.90 -24.55
N ASN A 798 -27.38 16.03 -24.15
CA ASN A 798 -26.86 17.26 -23.56
C ASN A 798 -26.67 18.40 -24.58
N LEU A 799 -26.53 18.12 -25.88
CA LEU A 799 -26.64 19.14 -26.93
C LEU A 799 -28.03 19.77 -26.95
N PHE A 800 -29.09 18.97 -26.86
CA PHE A 800 -30.45 19.50 -26.77
C PHE A 800 -30.73 20.18 -25.43
N SER A 801 -30.18 19.65 -24.33
CA SER A 801 -30.33 20.26 -23.00
C SER A 801 -29.70 21.66 -22.94
N SER A 802 -28.49 21.82 -23.48
CA SER A 802 -27.81 23.12 -23.58
C SER A 802 -28.52 24.09 -24.54
N LEU A 803 -29.09 23.60 -25.65
CA LEU A 803 -29.94 24.42 -26.53
C LEU A 803 -31.20 24.92 -25.81
N GLN A 804 -31.82 24.10 -24.97
CA GLN A 804 -32.94 24.54 -24.14
C GLN A 804 -32.51 25.61 -23.14
N ASP A 805 -31.36 25.46 -22.47
CA ASP A 805 -30.81 26.44 -21.53
C ASP A 805 -30.70 27.82 -22.18
N VAL A 806 -30.05 27.89 -23.35
CA VAL A 806 -29.91 29.14 -24.12
C VAL A 806 -31.25 29.67 -24.62
N GLY A 807 -32.16 28.80 -25.07
CA GLY A 807 -33.49 29.20 -25.53
C GLY A 807 -34.37 29.79 -24.41
N VAL A 808 -34.28 29.24 -23.19
CA VAL A 808 -35.02 29.71 -22.03
C VAL A 808 -34.39 30.98 -21.45
N ASP A 809 -33.07 31.11 -21.48
CA ASP A 809 -32.37 32.34 -21.07
C ASP A 809 -32.71 33.51 -22.00
N ALA A 810 -32.72 33.26 -23.32
CA ALA A 810 -33.18 34.24 -24.29
C ALA A 810 -34.65 34.64 -24.05
N LEU A 811 -35.51 33.67 -23.71
CA LEU A 811 -36.91 33.94 -23.35
C LEU A 811 -37.03 34.77 -22.06
N ALA A 812 -36.19 34.50 -21.06
CA ALA A 812 -36.17 35.25 -19.81
C ALA A 812 -35.75 36.71 -20.06
N VAL A 813 -34.73 36.94 -20.88
CA VAL A 813 -34.30 38.29 -21.30
C VAL A 813 -35.41 39.03 -22.05
N ASP A 814 -36.16 38.35 -22.91
CA ASP A 814 -37.20 38.97 -23.74
C ASP A 814 -38.48 39.34 -22.96
N VAL A 815 -38.74 38.70 -21.82
CA VAL A 815 -40.05 38.76 -21.15
C VAL A 815 -39.99 39.31 -19.72
N LEU A 816 -38.83 39.30 -19.06
CA LEU A 816 -38.67 39.85 -17.70
C LEU A 816 -38.45 41.36 -17.72
N GLN A 817 -39.03 42.06 -16.75
CA GLN A 817 -38.71 43.46 -16.50
C GLN A 817 -37.41 43.60 -15.68
N PRO A 818 -36.68 44.74 -15.74
CA PRO A 818 -35.38 44.90 -15.07
C PRO A 818 -35.39 44.62 -13.56
N ASP A 819 -36.48 44.92 -12.86
CA ASP A 819 -36.68 44.64 -11.44
C ASP A 819 -37.06 43.18 -11.14
N GLU A 820 -37.45 42.42 -12.16
CA GLU A 820 -37.83 41.01 -12.07
C GLU A 820 -36.65 40.06 -12.34
N VAL A 821 -35.60 40.50 -13.04
CA VAL A 821 -34.48 39.65 -13.51
C VAL A 821 -33.81 38.88 -12.37
N ALA A 822 -33.43 39.57 -11.29
CA ALA A 822 -32.75 38.92 -10.16
C ALA A 822 -33.64 37.89 -9.45
N LYS A 823 -34.94 38.19 -9.31
CA LYS A 823 -35.91 37.28 -8.67
C LYS A 823 -36.19 36.06 -9.54
N ALA A 824 -36.44 36.26 -10.83
CA ALA A 824 -36.67 35.18 -11.78
C ALA A 824 -35.47 34.23 -11.84
N ASN A 825 -34.26 34.78 -11.95
CA ASN A 825 -33.03 33.99 -12.01
C ASN A 825 -32.86 33.12 -10.76
N GLY A 826 -33.15 33.66 -9.57
CA GLY A 826 -33.16 32.90 -8.32
C GLY A 826 -34.15 31.73 -8.34
N PHE A 827 -35.39 31.96 -8.80
CA PHE A 827 -36.40 30.90 -8.93
C PHE A 827 -36.02 29.84 -9.96
N MET A 828 -35.48 30.27 -11.10
CA MET A 828 -35.01 29.39 -12.18
C MET A 828 -33.93 28.44 -11.67
N PHE A 829 -32.87 28.95 -11.03
CA PHE A 829 -31.81 28.10 -10.47
C PHE A 829 -32.30 27.19 -9.34
N ALA A 830 -33.18 27.68 -8.47
CA ALA A 830 -33.79 26.84 -7.42
C ALA A 830 -34.59 25.68 -8.03
N ALA A 831 -35.36 25.94 -9.09
CA ALA A 831 -36.14 24.93 -9.80
C ALA A 831 -35.25 23.91 -10.54
N LYS A 832 -34.15 24.37 -11.17
CA LYS A 832 -33.13 23.49 -11.76
C LYS A 832 -32.47 22.60 -10.72
N ARG A 833 -32.11 23.14 -9.54
CA ARG A 833 -31.56 22.34 -8.43
C ARG A 833 -32.58 21.34 -7.88
N ALA A 834 -33.84 21.71 -7.75
CA ALA A 834 -34.90 20.77 -7.39
C ALA A 834 -35.03 19.64 -8.41
N GLY A 835 -35.01 19.96 -9.71
CA GLY A 835 -34.94 18.97 -10.79
C GLY A 835 -33.72 18.04 -10.64
N TYR A 836 -32.54 18.60 -10.38
CA TYR A 836 -31.29 17.85 -10.17
C TYR A 836 -31.39 16.86 -9.00
N ILE A 837 -31.97 17.28 -7.88
CA ILE A 837 -32.19 16.41 -6.71
C ILE A 837 -33.17 15.28 -7.05
N LEU A 838 -34.28 15.60 -7.71
CA LEU A 838 -35.26 14.59 -8.14
C LEU A 838 -34.62 13.58 -9.11
N GLY A 839 -33.84 14.07 -10.07
CA GLY A 839 -33.16 13.28 -11.08
C GLY A 839 -31.99 12.44 -10.57
N GLY A 840 -31.28 12.92 -9.54
CA GLY A 840 -30.15 12.21 -8.94
C GLY A 840 -30.58 11.27 -7.81
N ALA A 841 -31.16 11.82 -6.74
CA ALA A 841 -31.41 11.07 -5.51
C ALA A 841 -32.63 10.13 -5.64
N ILE A 842 -33.78 10.63 -6.10
CA ILE A 842 -35.01 9.82 -6.16
C ILE A 842 -34.89 8.77 -7.26
N LEU A 843 -34.50 9.18 -8.47
CA LEU A 843 -34.33 8.24 -9.58
C LEU A 843 -33.16 7.28 -9.33
N GLY A 844 -32.09 7.69 -8.63
CA GLY A 844 -31.01 6.79 -8.20
C GLY A 844 -31.49 5.68 -7.26
N ILE A 845 -32.30 6.01 -6.25
CA ILE A 845 -32.92 5.01 -5.35
C ILE A 845 -33.86 4.06 -6.13
N MET A 846 -34.57 4.56 -7.14
CA MET A 846 -35.42 3.72 -7.97
C MET A 846 -34.62 2.83 -8.91
N ALA A 847 -33.48 3.33 -9.42
CA ALA A 847 -32.56 2.59 -10.27
C ALA A 847 -31.97 1.37 -9.55
N THR A 848 -31.65 1.49 -8.25
CA THR A 848 -31.15 0.34 -7.46
C THR A 848 -32.22 -0.71 -7.20
N LYS A 849 -33.48 -0.32 -6.99
CA LYS A 849 -34.59 -1.26 -6.69
C LYS A 849 -35.22 -1.92 -7.91
N PHE A 850 -35.35 -1.20 -9.02
CA PHE A 850 -36.12 -1.62 -10.19
C PHE A 850 -35.29 -1.61 -11.48
N GLY A 851 -33.97 -1.45 -11.38
CA GLY A 851 -33.04 -1.33 -12.49
C GLY A 851 -33.00 0.07 -13.09
N ILE A 852 -31.86 0.44 -13.68
CA ILE A 852 -31.61 1.79 -14.22
C ILE A 852 -32.61 2.23 -15.31
N LYS A 853 -33.21 1.29 -16.06
CA LYS A 853 -34.26 1.59 -17.05
C LYS A 853 -35.52 2.16 -16.40
N SER A 854 -35.81 1.84 -15.14
CA SER A 854 -36.96 2.39 -14.41
C SER A 854 -36.85 3.91 -14.21
N ALA A 855 -35.64 4.43 -14.00
CA ALA A 855 -35.38 5.87 -13.89
C ALA A 855 -35.72 6.60 -15.19
N VAL A 856 -35.31 6.04 -16.33
CA VAL A 856 -35.60 6.56 -17.68
C VAL A 856 -37.11 6.51 -17.98
N ILE A 857 -37.79 5.42 -17.61
CA ILE A 857 -39.25 5.24 -17.80
C ILE A 857 -40.06 6.29 -17.05
N ILE A 858 -39.61 6.72 -15.86
CA ILE A 858 -40.30 7.73 -15.04
C ILE A 858 -40.00 9.15 -15.53
N GLN A 859 -38.78 9.37 -15.98
CA GLN A 859 -38.32 10.66 -16.46
C GLN A 859 -38.99 11.08 -17.79
N LEU A 860 -39.21 10.16 -18.72
CA LEU A 860 -39.87 10.45 -20.01
C LEU A 860 -41.24 11.13 -19.88
N PRO A 861 -42.23 10.58 -19.14
CA PRO A 861 -43.54 11.21 -19.00
C PRO A 861 -43.46 12.56 -18.25
N LEU A 862 -42.49 12.73 -17.33
CA LEU A 862 -42.26 14.01 -16.67
C LEU A 862 -41.74 15.07 -17.64
N LEU A 863 -40.78 14.73 -18.51
CA LEU A 863 -40.30 15.63 -19.55
C LEU A 863 -41.39 15.97 -20.58
N ILE A 864 -42.21 14.99 -21.00
CA ILE A 864 -43.34 15.21 -21.90
C ILE A 864 -44.39 16.12 -21.25
N LEU A 865 -44.65 15.96 -19.95
CA LEU A 865 -45.55 16.83 -19.19
C LEU A 865 -45.02 18.27 -19.13
N ILE A 866 -43.72 18.44 -18.91
CA ILE A 866 -43.09 19.76 -18.92
C ILE A 866 -43.13 20.37 -20.34
N MET A 867 -42.92 19.56 -21.38
CA MET A 867 -43.02 19.98 -22.78
C MET A 867 -44.43 20.43 -23.19
N ALA A 868 -45.47 19.93 -22.51
CA ALA A 868 -46.83 20.42 -22.70
C ALA A 868 -46.98 21.91 -22.34
N LEU A 869 -46.14 22.44 -21.45
CA LEU A 869 -46.19 23.84 -21.04
C LEU A 869 -45.89 24.80 -22.19
N PRO A 870 -44.70 24.79 -22.83
CA PRO A 870 -44.41 25.66 -23.97
C PRO A 870 -45.35 25.40 -25.15
N LEU A 871 -45.91 24.20 -25.32
CA LEU A 871 -46.92 23.91 -26.35
C LEU A 871 -48.15 24.82 -26.24
N PHE A 872 -48.59 25.17 -25.03
CA PHE A 872 -49.77 26.00 -24.78
C PHE A 872 -49.46 27.42 -24.26
N LEU A 873 -48.19 27.80 -24.24
CA LEU A 873 -47.72 29.11 -23.78
C LEU A 873 -47.67 30.12 -24.94
N ARG A 874 -48.09 31.37 -24.68
CA ARG A 874 -47.89 32.50 -25.61
C ARG A 874 -46.85 33.44 -25.01
N GLU A 875 -45.86 33.86 -25.79
CA GLU A 875 -44.83 34.79 -25.35
C GLU A 875 -45.39 36.21 -25.26
N ARG A 876 -46.04 36.66 -26.35
CA ARG A 876 -46.64 37.99 -26.49
C ARG A 876 -48.14 37.92 -26.85
N PRO A 877 -48.90 39.01 -26.64
CA PRO A 877 -50.31 39.05 -27.02
C PRO A 877 -50.43 39.07 -28.55
N GLY A 878 -50.99 38.00 -29.14
CA GLY A 878 -51.18 37.88 -30.59
C GLY A 878 -50.45 36.70 -31.25
N ASP A 879 -49.55 36.01 -30.54
CA ASP A 879 -48.83 34.83 -31.06
C ASP A 879 -49.80 33.69 -31.41
N LYS A 880 -49.59 33.04 -32.55
CA LYS A 880 -50.34 31.83 -32.93
C LYS A 880 -49.79 30.63 -32.17
N LEU A 881 -50.67 29.84 -31.54
CA LEU A 881 -50.28 28.61 -30.85
C LEU A 881 -49.95 27.50 -31.85
N PHE A 882 -50.75 27.40 -32.93
CA PHE A 882 -50.64 26.38 -33.97
C PHE A 882 -50.83 26.99 -35.36
N PRO A 883 -50.31 26.36 -36.44
CA PRO A 883 -50.48 26.84 -37.82
C PRO A 883 -51.93 27.08 -38.25
N TRP A 884 -52.86 26.33 -37.67
CA TRP A 884 -54.31 26.41 -37.90
C TRP A 884 -55.06 27.31 -36.91
N SER A 885 -54.37 28.09 -36.06
CA SER A 885 -55.00 29.00 -35.09
C SER A 885 -55.19 30.41 -35.66
N ASN A 886 -56.39 31.00 -35.45
CA ASN A 886 -56.71 32.34 -35.93
C ASN A 886 -56.04 33.43 -35.07
N SER A 887 -55.39 34.39 -35.72
CA SER A 887 -54.85 35.60 -35.08
C SER A 887 -56.00 36.55 -34.70
N ARG A 888 -56.14 36.90 -33.42
CA ARG A 888 -57.00 38.02 -32.97
C ARG A 888 -56.13 39.25 -32.77
N ARG A 889 -56.44 40.34 -33.50
CA ARG A 889 -55.93 41.69 -33.19
C ARG A 889 -56.42 42.10 -31.80
N SER A 890 -55.51 42.35 -30.86
CA SER A 890 -55.84 43.07 -29.63
C SER A 890 -55.59 44.57 -29.84
N SER A 891 -56.59 45.37 -29.49
CA SER A 891 -56.75 46.78 -29.82
C SER A 891 -56.21 47.73 -28.73
N LEU A 892 -55.10 47.39 -28.07
CA LEU A 892 -54.65 48.11 -26.87
C LEU A 892 -53.35 48.90 -27.05
N TRP A 893 -52.75 48.90 -28.24
CA TRP A 893 -51.50 49.61 -28.54
C TRP A 893 -51.60 50.57 -29.74
N SER A 894 -52.81 50.90 -30.21
CA SER A 894 -53.03 51.78 -31.38
C SER A 894 -53.49 53.20 -31.01
N ALA A 895 -53.05 53.77 -29.89
CA ALA A 895 -53.43 55.11 -29.48
C ALA A 895 -52.20 55.94 -29.09
N ASN A 896 -51.45 56.35 -30.10
CA ASN A 896 -50.89 57.71 -30.24
C ASN A 896 -50.05 57.77 -31.51
N GLU A 897 -50.71 58.09 -32.63
CA GLU A 897 -50.19 59.00 -33.65
C GLU A 897 -51.35 59.33 -34.61
N HIS A 898 -51.97 60.48 -34.38
CA HIS A 898 -52.75 61.23 -35.37
C HIS A 898 -51.74 62.11 -36.14
N ASP A 899 -51.66 62.03 -37.46
CA ASP A 899 -52.51 62.82 -38.36
C ASP A 899 -52.18 62.58 -39.85
N SER A 900 -53.22 62.75 -40.68
CA SER A 900 -53.25 63.04 -42.12
C SER A 900 -52.88 61.96 -43.16
N ASP A 901 -53.94 61.28 -43.62
CA ASP A 901 -54.48 61.27 -45.00
C ASP A 901 -53.58 61.10 -46.25
N GLU A 902 -54.00 60.10 -47.04
CA GLU A 902 -53.89 59.96 -48.51
C GLU A 902 -52.48 59.94 -49.15
N ALA A 903 -51.99 58.74 -49.50
CA ALA A 903 -51.61 58.38 -50.87
C ALA A 903 -50.97 56.97 -50.95
N GLU A 904 -51.10 56.42 -52.16
CA GLU A 904 -50.65 55.17 -52.75
C GLU A 904 -49.24 54.66 -52.38
N ASP A 905 -49.11 53.32 -52.42
CA ASP A 905 -47.93 52.51 -52.74
C ASP A 905 -46.54 53.16 -52.60
N ASP A 906 -45.80 52.78 -51.55
CA ASP A 906 -44.34 52.57 -51.71
C ASP A 906 -43.80 51.56 -50.70
N GLU A 907 -43.25 50.47 -51.23
CA GLU A 907 -42.38 49.53 -50.52
C GLU A 907 -41.04 50.21 -50.24
N SER A 908 -40.68 50.36 -48.96
CA SER A 908 -39.31 50.36 -48.37
C SER A 908 -39.16 51.42 -47.29
N SER A 909 -39.16 50.98 -46.02
CA SER A 909 -38.44 51.69 -44.97
C SER A 909 -37.28 50.79 -44.54
N GLU A 910 -36.12 51.07 -45.14
CA GLU A 910 -34.84 50.55 -44.66
C GLU A 910 -34.61 51.05 -43.23
N LEU A 911 -34.29 50.13 -42.32
CA LEU A 911 -33.83 50.44 -40.97
C LEU A 911 -32.45 51.13 -41.07
N GLU A 912 -32.41 52.46 -41.00
CA GLU A 912 -31.16 53.20 -40.91
C GLU A 912 -30.46 52.96 -39.56
N LEU A 913 -29.13 52.76 -39.62
CA LEU A 913 -28.27 52.58 -38.47
C LEU A 913 -28.12 53.92 -37.70
N PRO A 914 -28.15 53.93 -36.35
CA PRO A 914 -28.22 55.17 -35.57
C PRO A 914 -26.90 55.95 -35.45
N TRP A 915 -25.87 55.61 -36.21
CA TRP A 915 -24.51 56.17 -36.07
C TRP A 915 -23.97 56.68 -37.41
N PRO A 916 -23.25 57.83 -37.42
CA PRO A 916 -22.76 58.43 -38.66
C PRO A 916 -21.59 57.65 -39.26
N GLU A 917 -21.63 57.42 -40.56
CA GLU A 917 -20.54 56.82 -41.33
C GLU A 917 -19.34 57.79 -41.39
N ASN A 918 -18.32 57.55 -40.57
CA ASN A 918 -16.98 58.12 -40.77
C ASN A 918 -15.97 56.98 -40.68
N GLU A 919 -15.45 56.57 -41.84
CA GLU A 919 -14.73 55.31 -42.05
C GLU A 919 -13.25 55.30 -41.64
N GLU A 920 -12.69 56.37 -41.07
CA GLU A 920 -11.22 56.45 -40.91
C GLU A 920 -10.67 56.30 -39.48
N ASP A 921 -11.48 56.12 -38.42
CA ASP A 921 -10.94 55.76 -37.09
C ASP A 921 -11.98 55.17 -36.10
N ASP A 922 -12.84 54.23 -36.56
CA ASP A 922 -13.96 53.72 -35.76
C ASP A 922 -13.56 52.55 -34.84
N GLN A 923 -13.50 52.79 -33.52
CA GLN A 923 -13.32 51.77 -32.47
C GLN A 923 -14.43 50.71 -32.46
N TYR A 924 -15.56 50.96 -33.14
CA TYR A 924 -16.74 50.09 -33.15
C TYR A 924 -16.98 49.38 -34.48
N ARG A 925 -15.97 49.26 -35.36
CA ARG A 925 -16.06 48.62 -36.68
C ARG A 925 -16.72 47.23 -36.65
N ALA A 926 -16.46 46.44 -35.61
CA ALA A 926 -17.06 45.12 -35.43
C ALA A 926 -18.57 45.18 -35.10
N ALA A 927 -18.99 46.14 -34.26
CA ALA A 927 -20.40 46.38 -33.95
C ALA A 927 -21.16 46.90 -35.17
N HIS A 928 -20.52 47.77 -35.95
CA HIS A 928 -21.02 48.28 -37.22
C HIS A 928 -21.28 47.16 -38.22
N TRP A 929 -20.30 46.27 -38.42
CA TRP A 929 -20.41 45.12 -39.31
C TRP A 929 -21.49 44.14 -38.86
N THR A 930 -21.61 43.92 -37.55
CA THR A 930 -22.63 43.03 -36.96
C THR A 930 -24.04 43.59 -37.17
N ALA A 931 -24.22 44.90 -36.95
CA ALA A 931 -25.51 45.55 -37.12
C ALA A 931 -25.96 45.60 -38.59
N LYS A 932 -25.04 45.86 -39.54
CA LYS A 932 -25.33 45.81 -40.98
C LYS A 932 -25.74 44.40 -41.43
N ASN A 933 -25.14 43.35 -40.86
CA ASN A 933 -25.54 41.96 -41.10
C ASN A 933 -26.87 41.58 -40.43
N LEU A 934 -27.19 42.13 -39.27
CA LEU A 934 -28.46 41.86 -38.57
C LEU A 934 -29.68 42.47 -39.28
N ILE A 935 -29.48 43.59 -39.98
CA ILE A 935 -30.54 44.34 -40.68
C ILE A 935 -30.71 43.85 -42.13
N SER A 936 -29.69 43.24 -42.72
CA SER A 936 -29.73 42.67 -44.08
C SER A 936 -30.74 41.52 -44.18
N GLN A 937 -31.73 41.64 -45.07
CA GLN A 937 -32.65 40.53 -45.42
C GLN A 937 -32.01 39.43 -46.29
N ARG A 938 -30.74 39.58 -46.68
CA ARG A 938 -30.00 38.58 -47.47
C ARG A 938 -29.06 37.80 -46.56
N ILE A 939 -29.18 36.46 -46.60
CA ILE A 939 -28.25 35.55 -45.91
C ILE A 939 -26.86 35.72 -46.55
N THR A 940 -25.86 36.03 -45.74
CA THR A 940 -24.46 36.13 -46.21
C THR A 940 -23.95 34.77 -46.66
N LEU A 941 -23.04 34.74 -47.64
CA LEU A 941 -22.47 33.50 -48.17
C LEU A 941 -21.89 32.62 -47.05
N SER A 942 -21.23 33.24 -46.06
CA SER A 942 -20.67 32.60 -44.86
C SER A 942 -21.74 32.04 -43.92
N ALA A 943 -22.85 32.75 -43.71
CA ALA A 943 -23.98 32.20 -42.95
C ALA A 943 -24.62 31.01 -43.69
N ALA A 944 -24.83 31.13 -45.01
CA ALA A 944 -25.39 30.05 -45.82
C ALA A 944 -24.51 28.78 -45.81
N THR A 945 -23.19 28.93 -45.89
CA THR A 945 -22.24 27.79 -45.81
C THR A 945 -22.22 27.15 -44.43
N LEU A 946 -22.25 27.95 -43.36
CA LEU A 946 -22.39 27.43 -41.99
C LEU A 946 -23.65 26.57 -41.84
N TRP A 947 -24.79 27.06 -42.35
CA TRP A 947 -26.07 26.36 -42.26
C TRP A 947 -26.12 25.07 -43.07
N ILE A 948 -25.54 25.06 -44.28
CA ILE A 948 -25.41 23.84 -45.08
C ILE A 948 -24.53 22.80 -44.36
N SER A 949 -23.42 23.25 -43.77
CA SER A 949 -22.49 22.38 -43.02
C SER A 949 -23.16 21.75 -41.80
N LEU A 950 -23.85 22.54 -40.98
CA LEU A 950 -24.58 22.06 -39.81
C LEU A 950 -25.70 21.08 -40.19
N THR A 951 -26.41 21.34 -41.29
CA THR A 951 -27.48 20.46 -41.76
C THR A 951 -26.93 19.12 -42.25
N LEU A 952 -25.79 19.12 -42.94
CA LEU A 952 -25.11 17.89 -43.40
C LEU A 952 -24.57 17.06 -42.24
N ILE A 953 -24.02 17.69 -41.21
CA ILE A 953 -23.54 17.01 -39.99
C ILE A 953 -24.70 16.33 -39.26
N LEU A 954 -25.82 17.05 -39.06
CA LEU A 954 -27.00 16.50 -38.40
C LEU A 954 -27.64 15.35 -39.20
N LEU A 955 -27.70 15.47 -40.53
CA LEU A 955 -28.23 14.40 -41.39
C LEU A 955 -27.30 13.17 -41.39
N GLY A 956 -25.99 13.38 -41.43
CA GLY A 956 -24.98 12.33 -41.35
C GLY A 956 -25.05 11.56 -40.03
N MET A 957 -25.22 12.25 -38.90
CA MET A 957 -25.42 11.62 -37.60
C MET A 957 -26.70 10.79 -37.54
N VAL A 958 -27.82 11.27 -38.09
CA VAL A 958 -29.08 10.51 -38.11
C VAL A 958 -28.96 9.24 -38.94
N VAL A 959 -28.29 9.31 -40.10
CA VAL A 959 -28.05 8.13 -40.96
C VAL A 959 -27.09 7.15 -40.30
N TYR A 960 -26.04 7.63 -39.64
CA TYR A 960 -25.07 6.79 -38.93
C TYR A 960 -25.71 6.06 -37.75
N ILE A 961 -26.43 6.78 -36.88
CA ILE A 961 -27.14 6.20 -35.74
C ILE A 961 -28.21 5.21 -36.23
N GLY A 962 -28.92 5.54 -37.31
CA GLY A 962 -29.89 4.63 -37.93
C GLY A 962 -29.25 3.36 -38.51
N GLY A 963 -28.06 3.47 -39.11
CA GLY A 963 -27.31 2.33 -39.67
C GLY A 963 -26.78 1.39 -38.59
N VAL A 964 -26.21 1.93 -37.51
CA VAL A 964 -25.71 1.16 -36.36
C VAL A 964 -26.83 0.38 -35.65
N LEU A 965 -28.07 0.90 -35.66
CA LEU A 965 -29.23 0.25 -35.06
C LEU A 965 -29.81 -0.92 -35.89
N ILE A 966 -29.41 -1.10 -37.16
CA ILE A 966 -30.00 -2.09 -38.08
C ILE A 966 -29.07 -3.30 -38.33
N GLU A 967 -27.76 -3.19 -38.10
CA GLU A 967 -26.82 -4.29 -38.33
C GLU A 967 -26.76 -5.29 -37.17
N ALA A 968 -26.61 -6.59 -37.49
CA ALA A 968 -26.68 -7.68 -36.52
C ALA A 968 -25.37 -7.94 -35.73
N ASP A 969 -24.23 -7.37 -36.16
CA ASP A 969 -22.87 -7.70 -35.66
C ASP A 969 -22.07 -6.47 -35.16
N TRP A 970 -22.73 -5.36 -34.81
CA TRP A 970 -22.07 -4.11 -34.43
C TRP A 970 -21.26 -4.18 -33.11
N ARG A 971 -21.46 -5.22 -32.28
CA ARG A 971 -20.77 -5.37 -30.98
C ARG A 971 -19.25 -5.51 -31.06
N ASN A 972 -18.71 -5.91 -32.22
CA ASN A 972 -17.28 -6.22 -32.39
C ASN A 972 -16.49 -5.19 -33.20
N ARG A 973 -17.07 -4.01 -33.50
CA ARG A 973 -16.32 -2.91 -34.12
C ARG A 973 -16.13 -1.77 -33.12
N PRO A 974 -14.88 -1.43 -32.73
CA PRO A 974 -14.62 -0.21 -32.00
C PRO A 974 -14.97 0.97 -32.92
N ILE A 975 -15.97 1.75 -32.54
CA ILE A 975 -16.27 3.01 -33.21
C ILE A 975 -15.24 4.00 -32.69
N LEU A 976 -14.18 4.24 -33.46
CA LEU A 976 -13.15 5.20 -33.11
C LEU A 976 -13.73 6.61 -33.29
N PHE A 977 -13.46 7.50 -32.34
CA PHE A 977 -13.77 8.94 -32.45
C PHE A 977 -13.32 9.54 -33.78
N MET A 978 -12.25 8.98 -34.37
CA MET A 978 -11.78 9.32 -35.70
C MET A 978 -12.80 9.09 -36.82
N ASP A 979 -13.72 8.13 -36.74
CA ASP A 979 -14.70 7.92 -37.81
C ASP A 979 -15.75 9.07 -37.88
N ILE A 980 -16.08 9.67 -36.72
CA ILE A 980 -16.99 10.82 -36.60
C ILE A 980 -16.26 12.12 -36.95
N VAL A 981 -15.00 12.25 -36.51
CA VAL A 981 -14.12 13.37 -36.86
C VAL A 981 -13.80 13.36 -38.34
N ASP A 982 -13.48 12.21 -38.93
CA ASP A 982 -13.19 12.06 -40.36
C ASP A 982 -14.41 12.41 -41.20
N PHE A 983 -15.62 12.02 -40.79
CA PHE A 983 -16.83 12.46 -41.50
C PHE A 983 -17.06 13.97 -41.38
N SER A 984 -16.77 14.55 -40.22
CA SER A 984 -16.85 16.00 -39.97
C SER A 984 -15.78 16.77 -40.73
N VAL A 985 -14.56 16.24 -40.81
CA VAL A 985 -13.41 16.77 -41.54
C VAL A 985 -13.63 16.63 -43.03
N VAL A 986 -14.21 15.53 -43.52
CA VAL A 986 -14.59 15.35 -44.92
C VAL A 986 -15.71 16.34 -45.29
N ALA A 987 -16.71 16.54 -44.42
CA ALA A 987 -17.76 17.53 -44.63
C ALA A 987 -17.20 18.97 -44.64
N ILE A 988 -16.32 19.31 -43.69
CA ILE A 988 -15.63 20.60 -43.62
C ILE A 988 -14.68 20.80 -44.82
N SER A 989 -14.00 19.74 -45.26
CA SER A 989 -13.10 19.77 -46.42
C SER A 989 -13.87 19.92 -47.71
N LEU A 990 -15.04 19.29 -47.87
CA LEU A 990 -15.92 19.50 -49.02
C LEU A 990 -16.45 20.94 -49.08
N VAL A 991 -16.71 21.53 -47.90
CA VAL A 991 -17.16 22.93 -47.76
C VAL A 991 -16.02 23.91 -48.07
N LEU A 992 -14.79 23.62 -47.64
CA LEU A 992 -13.59 24.37 -47.99
C LEU A 992 -13.21 24.23 -49.47
N PHE A 993 -13.53 23.11 -50.11
CA PHE A 993 -13.30 22.88 -51.54
C PHE A 993 -14.37 23.53 -52.43
N MET A 994 -15.53 23.86 -51.87
CA MET A 994 -16.60 24.62 -52.54
C MET A 994 -16.52 26.14 -52.32
N GLN A 995 -15.71 26.61 -51.37
CA GLN A 995 -15.20 27.99 -51.31
C GLN A 995 -14.15 28.21 -52.40
#